data_AF-A0A3A4PJJ8-F1
#
_entry.id   AF-A0A3A4PJJ8-F1
#
_cell.length_a   1.000
_cell.length_b   1.000
_cell.length_c   1.000
_cell.angle_alpha   90.00
_cell.angle_beta   90.00
_cell.angle_gamma   90.00
#
_symmetry.space_group_name_H-M   'P 1'
#
loop_
_entity.id
_entity.type
_entity.pdbx_description
1 polymer ?
#
loop_
_entity_poly.entity_id
_entity_poly.type
_entity_poly.pdbx_seq_one_letter_code
_entity_poly.pdbx_strand_id
1 'polypeptide(L)'
;MKAGNAHRGHNSIRTALCTAAVVFIALLLLPMVVEGVRAAPGDVVLCSSNASEVQSNADCYSSSITPDGRYAVFASPSTNLLTGLTGIQQIFRKDLQTGDVKLVSCNSSAVQGNNGSFQPSITPDGRYVSFSSAATNLITGGTSNSQVFRKDLQTGEVLLCSANGSGNQGNAISQRPSISDSGRYVVFESSATNLVTPATTSQQVFRKDLQTAEVKICSASSSGIQGNDKSALPRITSDGRYVAFESDATNLVPGGTSGKQVFRKDLQTEEAITCSSSSMGVMGNSDSGTPCMSPDGRYVAFDSLATDLVTPATTNQQIFRKDLQTGKVMLCSADPSGYQGEGYSYGAALSPDGRYAAFVSQAENLVPGVSGWQIFRKDLQTWKVMLVTSNASGVQANDNSLNPSIVSDGRYVAFGSDATNLVAGGTAGRQIFRKELVVPYEFYFAEGYTGSGFQEYLCLGNPSDTGTFATITYMFPDGSIQEQEVELGADSRTTVNVNGFVGADREVSAKVGCDMHIVAERPMYFDYQGKWTGGHDVVGVSSPSDTWYFAEGYTGSGFDEWVCVLNPGDAAADLTFRFQTQEEGEKTVTGFGVPAHSRASFKANDLLGGMSYQTSLALESSQPVVAERPMYFSYSGTGGWAWTGGHCVMGVPDLSTGYYFAEGTTRLGAQEGFEEWLTMQNPGPDEITIEAFYMLGTGETVKKEYLVPAAKRSTVRVAQEVPLDQDVSVFLSSASPFLAERPMYFNYQGMGAWGWTGGHCVIGADESAQDWFFAEGYTGTGFEEWLCIQNPGAADAAITVTYYPEGGAAPIVREHQIAANSRFTIPVNVDAGADLAISADVTSNQPIICERPMYFNYGGAWTGGHDVVGYTP
;
A
#
# COMPACT_ATOMS: atom_id res chain seq x y z
N MET A 1 73.85 -19.87 1.10
CA MET A 1 74.81 -18.73 1.18
C MET A 1 74.00 -17.55 1.70
N LYS A 2 74.07 -17.25 3.02
CA LYS A 2 74.77 -16.10 3.64
C LYS A 2 74.48 -14.78 2.92
N ALA A 3 74.09 -13.65 3.52
CA ALA A 3 73.74 -13.12 4.85
C ALA A 3 73.40 -11.62 4.57
N GLY A 4 72.66 -10.80 5.32
CA GLY A 4 72.13 -10.88 6.67
C GLY A 4 71.65 -9.48 7.14
N ASN A 5 71.21 -9.45 8.42
CA ASN A 5 71.27 -8.36 9.41
C ASN A 5 70.33 -7.13 9.22
N ALA A 6 69.65 -6.58 10.25
CA ALA A 6 69.75 -6.76 11.70
C ALA A 6 68.52 -6.19 12.46
N HIS A 7 68.34 -6.73 13.67
CA HIS A 7 67.51 -6.29 14.80
C HIS A 7 67.83 -4.90 15.39
N ARG A 8 66.80 -4.30 16.01
CA ARG A 8 66.77 -3.60 17.32
C ARG A 8 65.34 -3.77 17.89
N GLY A 9 65.02 -4.00 19.16
CA GLY A 9 65.75 -4.22 20.41
C GLY A 9 64.77 -4.14 21.61
N HIS A 10 64.76 -5.19 22.46
CA HIS A 10 64.69 -5.24 23.94
C HIS A 10 63.69 -4.33 24.73
N ASN A 11 62.70 -4.89 25.47
CA ASN A 11 62.73 -5.52 26.83
C ASN A 11 62.65 -4.57 28.05
N SER A 12 61.57 -4.65 28.84
CA SER A 12 61.55 -4.60 30.33
C SER A 12 60.13 -4.96 30.86
N ILE A 13 59.87 -6.13 31.46
CA ILE A 13 60.06 -6.53 32.88
C ILE A 13 58.86 -6.21 33.81
N ARG A 14 58.08 -7.28 34.11
CA ARG A 14 57.64 -7.83 35.43
C ARG A 14 56.50 -7.21 36.28
N THR A 15 55.45 -8.04 36.46
CA THR A 15 54.69 -8.46 37.69
C THR A 15 54.07 -7.38 38.61
N ALA A 16 52.92 -7.54 39.28
CA ALA A 16 51.93 -8.60 39.52
C ALA A 16 50.70 -7.98 40.25
N LEU A 17 49.77 -8.86 40.67
CA LEU A 17 48.49 -8.70 41.43
C LEU A 17 47.26 -8.65 40.51
N CYS A 18 46.20 -9.45 40.68
CA CYS A 18 45.86 -10.49 41.65
C CYS A 18 44.69 -11.32 41.08
N THR A 19 44.66 -12.62 41.41
CA THR A 19 43.50 -13.53 41.52
C THR A 19 42.17 -13.17 40.84
N ALA A 20 41.68 -14.05 39.96
CA ALA A 20 40.25 -14.32 39.83
C ALA A 20 40.00 -15.76 39.37
N ALA A 21 38.97 -16.35 39.98
CA ALA A 21 38.63 -17.75 39.99
C ALA A 21 38.17 -18.29 38.63
N VAL A 22 38.39 -19.59 38.46
CA VAL A 22 37.79 -20.43 37.42
C VAL A 22 36.27 -20.36 37.54
N VAL A 23 35.61 -19.72 36.56
CA VAL A 23 34.17 -19.83 36.33
C VAL A 23 33.97 -20.64 35.06
N PHE A 24 33.32 -21.79 35.20
CA PHE A 24 32.73 -22.55 34.11
C PHE A 24 31.74 -21.66 33.36
N ILE A 25 32.07 -21.22 32.14
CA ILE A 25 31.06 -20.69 31.23
C ILE A 25 30.44 -21.89 30.54
N ALA A 26 29.26 -22.28 31.02
CA ALA A 26 28.32 -23.04 30.21
C ALA A 26 27.93 -22.15 29.03
N LEU A 27 28.23 -22.58 27.80
CA LEU A 27 27.60 -22.01 26.61
C LEU A 27 26.10 -22.23 26.75
N LEU A 28 25.39 -21.18 27.17
CA LEU A 28 23.98 -21.00 26.85
C LEU A 28 23.92 -20.76 25.34
N LEU A 29 23.72 -21.85 24.60
CA LEU A 29 23.06 -21.80 23.30
C LEU A 29 21.65 -21.24 23.56
N LEU A 30 21.52 -19.92 23.57
CA LEU A 30 20.26 -19.28 23.27
C LEU A 30 19.87 -19.78 21.88
N PRO A 31 18.65 -20.28 21.66
CA PRO A 31 18.20 -20.52 20.30
C PRO A 31 18.24 -19.18 19.58
N MET A 32 19.10 -19.08 18.55
CA MET A 32 18.90 -18.10 17.50
C MET A 32 17.46 -18.31 17.03
N VAL A 33 16.63 -17.30 17.25
CA VAL A 33 15.38 -17.15 16.50
C VAL A 33 15.86 -17.04 15.06
N VAL A 34 15.61 -18.10 14.29
CA VAL A 34 15.75 -18.05 12.84
C VAL A 34 14.77 -16.98 12.41
N GLU A 35 15.29 -15.87 11.88
CA GLU A 35 14.49 -14.86 11.20
C GLU A 35 13.55 -15.59 10.23
N GLY A 36 12.26 -15.30 10.34
CA GLY A 36 11.24 -15.95 9.53
C GLY A 36 11.60 -15.76 8.07
N VAL A 37 11.91 -16.86 7.39
CA VAL A 37 11.95 -16.91 5.93
C VAL A 37 10.64 -16.32 5.44
N ARG A 38 10.70 -15.21 4.68
CA ARG A 38 9.53 -14.64 4.03
C ARG A 38 8.82 -15.78 3.29
N ALA A 39 7.55 -15.95 3.55
CA ALA A 39 6.77 -16.96 2.85
C ALA A 39 6.79 -16.63 1.34
N ALA A 40 7.05 -17.65 0.53
CA ALA A 40 7.16 -17.54 -0.91
C ALA A 40 5.75 -17.52 -1.54
N PRO A 41 5.58 -16.97 -2.76
CA PRO A 41 4.31 -17.05 -3.45
C PRO A 41 3.82 -18.51 -3.55
N GLY A 42 2.61 -18.77 -3.08
CA GLY A 42 2.05 -20.12 -2.94
C GLY A 42 2.08 -20.66 -1.52
N ASP A 43 2.81 -20.06 -0.58
CA ASP A 43 2.86 -20.54 0.80
C ASP A 43 1.53 -20.39 1.54
N VAL A 44 1.35 -21.24 2.56
CA VAL A 44 0.19 -21.22 3.45
C VAL A 44 0.68 -21.14 4.89
N VAL A 45 0.24 -20.11 5.60
CA VAL A 45 0.56 -19.88 7.01
C VAL A 45 -0.60 -20.31 7.89
N LEU A 46 -0.33 -21.05 8.96
CA LEU A 46 -1.31 -21.40 10.00
C LEU A 46 -1.43 -20.25 11.02
N CYS A 47 -2.53 -19.49 10.93
CA CYS A 47 -2.79 -18.34 11.80
C CYS A 47 -3.29 -18.73 13.20
N SER A 48 -4.01 -19.86 13.31
CA SER A 48 -4.57 -20.34 14.58
C SER A 48 -3.58 -21.20 15.38
N SER A 49 -2.42 -20.64 15.69
CA SER A 49 -1.36 -21.28 16.46
C SER A 49 -0.89 -20.41 17.64
N ASN A 50 -0.36 -21.05 18.68
CA ASN A 50 0.27 -20.33 19.79
C ASN A 50 1.64 -19.75 19.40
N ALA A 51 2.31 -19.04 20.32
CA ALA A 51 3.61 -18.42 20.06
C ALA A 51 4.75 -19.41 19.74
N SER A 52 4.54 -20.71 19.98
CA SER A 52 5.47 -21.79 19.60
C SER A 52 4.97 -22.57 18.38
N GLU A 53 4.10 -21.96 17.57
CA GLU A 53 3.52 -22.51 16.34
C GLU A 53 2.71 -23.79 16.51
N VAL A 54 2.33 -24.14 17.75
CA VAL A 54 1.45 -25.28 17.99
C VAL A 54 0.01 -24.87 17.65
N GLN A 55 -0.63 -25.62 16.77
CA GLN A 55 -2.01 -25.38 16.36
C GLN A 55 -2.99 -25.34 17.54
N SER A 56 -4.08 -24.60 17.38
CA SER A 56 -5.22 -24.63 18.29
C SER A 56 -5.74 -26.05 18.47
N ASN A 57 -6.00 -26.45 19.71
CA ASN A 57 -6.58 -27.76 20.04
C ASN A 57 -8.11 -27.83 19.95
N ALA A 58 -8.75 -26.82 19.35
CA ALA A 58 -10.18 -26.78 19.08
C ALA A 58 -10.46 -25.99 17.80
N ASP A 59 -11.67 -26.16 17.26
CA ASP A 59 -12.13 -25.45 16.07
C ASP A 59 -11.97 -23.93 16.21
N CYS A 60 -11.58 -23.29 15.11
CA CYS A 60 -11.48 -21.86 14.97
C CYS A 60 -12.51 -21.35 13.96
N TYR A 61 -13.10 -20.19 14.24
CA TYR A 61 -14.18 -19.61 13.45
C TYR A 61 -13.94 -18.12 13.21
N SER A 62 -14.58 -17.58 12.17
CA SER A 62 -14.63 -16.15 11.85
C SER A 62 -13.24 -15.48 11.80
N SER A 63 -12.60 -15.55 10.64
CA SER A 63 -11.30 -14.92 10.38
C SER A 63 -11.44 -13.54 9.75
N SER A 64 -10.61 -12.61 10.19
CA SER A 64 -10.30 -11.35 9.49
C SER A 64 -8.80 -11.10 9.57
N ILE A 65 -8.25 -10.41 8.59
CA ILE A 65 -6.83 -10.09 8.46
C ILE A 65 -6.66 -8.59 8.19
N THR A 66 -5.58 -8.00 8.69
CA THR A 66 -5.23 -6.61 8.39
C THR A 66 -4.71 -6.43 6.96
N PRO A 67 -4.81 -5.23 6.35
CA PRO A 67 -4.39 -4.99 4.96
C PRO A 67 -2.91 -5.28 4.68
N ASP A 68 -2.04 -5.11 5.66
CA ASP A 68 -0.61 -5.50 5.59
C ASP A 68 -0.38 -7.02 5.69
N GLY A 69 -1.44 -7.80 5.89
CA GLY A 69 -1.38 -9.23 6.13
C GLY A 69 -0.82 -9.63 7.50
N ARG A 70 -0.44 -8.69 8.37
CA ARG A 70 0.32 -8.97 9.60
C ARG A 70 -0.53 -9.59 10.72
N TYR A 71 -1.73 -9.08 10.95
CA TYR A 71 -2.55 -9.51 12.08
C TYR A 71 -3.75 -10.32 11.62
N ALA A 72 -3.92 -11.51 12.21
CA ALA A 72 -5.12 -12.32 12.05
C ALA A 72 -5.95 -12.29 13.34
N VAL A 73 -7.26 -12.07 13.23
CA VAL A 73 -8.20 -12.17 14.36
C VAL A 73 -9.17 -13.32 14.14
N PHE A 74 -9.41 -14.12 15.18
CA PHE A 74 -10.27 -15.30 15.10
C PHE A 74 -10.90 -15.68 16.44
N ALA A 75 -11.96 -16.48 16.40
CA ALA A 75 -12.63 -17.00 17.58
C ALA A 75 -12.33 -18.49 17.79
N SER A 76 -12.09 -18.94 19.03
CA SER A 76 -11.91 -20.37 19.34
C SER A 76 -12.18 -20.68 20.82
N PRO A 77 -12.70 -21.88 21.17
CA PRO A 77 -12.73 -22.38 22.55
C PRO A 77 -11.41 -23.08 22.95
N SER A 78 -10.35 -22.92 22.17
CA SER A 78 -9.03 -23.49 22.43
C SER A 78 -8.51 -23.22 23.84
N THR A 79 -7.78 -24.19 24.38
CA THR A 79 -7.14 -24.09 25.70
C THR A 79 -5.62 -23.96 25.64
N ASN A 80 -5.02 -24.08 24.44
CA ASN A 80 -3.56 -24.09 24.27
C ASN A 80 -2.99 -22.89 23.49
N LEU A 81 -3.84 -21.92 23.10
CA LEU A 81 -3.39 -20.66 22.48
C LEU A 81 -2.69 -19.74 23.48
N LEU A 82 -3.17 -19.73 24.74
CA LEU A 82 -2.61 -19.00 25.87
C LEU A 82 -2.78 -19.81 27.15
N THR A 83 -1.97 -19.53 28.18
CA THR A 83 -2.10 -20.18 29.49
C THR A 83 -3.33 -19.66 30.25
N GLY A 84 -4.06 -20.55 30.94
CA GLY A 84 -5.16 -20.18 31.83
C GLY A 84 -6.54 -20.04 31.18
N LEU A 85 -6.68 -20.45 29.91
CA LEU A 85 -7.96 -20.44 29.19
C LEU A 85 -8.92 -21.52 29.71
N THR A 86 -10.22 -21.22 29.72
CA THR A 86 -11.26 -22.06 30.35
C THR A 86 -12.03 -22.97 29.40
N GLY A 87 -11.67 -23.02 28.11
CA GLY A 87 -12.39 -23.81 27.10
C GLY A 87 -13.68 -23.16 26.59
N ILE A 88 -13.94 -21.90 26.95
CA ILE A 88 -15.06 -21.09 26.45
C ILE A 88 -14.61 -20.36 25.19
N GLN A 89 -15.47 -20.20 24.19
CA GLN A 89 -15.12 -19.48 22.96
C GLN A 89 -14.69 -18.03 23.24
N GLN A 90 -13.43 -17.73 22.92
CA GLN A 90 -12.80 -16.42 23.08
C GLN A 90 -12.33 -15.87 21.73
N ILE A 91 -12.04 -14.58 21.67
CA ILE A 91 -11.44 -13.91 20.53
C ILE A 91 -9.93 -13.74 20.77
N PHE A 92 -9.14 -14.09 19.76
CA PHE A 92 -7.69 -13.97 19.75
C PHE A 92 -7.22 -13.12 18.57
N ARG A 93 -6.14 -12.36 18.77
CA ARG A 93 -5.35 -11.75 17.69
C ARG A 93 -3.97 -12.40 17.67
N LYS A 94 -3.56 -12.90 16.50
CA LYS A 94 -2.22 -13.40 16.21
C LYS A 94 -1.45 -12.32 15.42
N ASP A 95 -0.23 -12.02 15.85
CA ASP A 95 0.77 -11.35 15.04
C ASP A 95 1.53 -12.41 14.24
N LEU A 96 1.43 -12.37 12.92
CA LEU A 96 2.03 -13.35 12.02
C LEU A 96 3.51 -13.05 11.75
N GLN A 97 4.00 -11.87 12.13
CA GLN A 97 5.42 -11.52 12.05
C GLN A 97 6.18 -12.01 13.29
N THR A 98 5.62 -11.80 14.48
CA THR A 98 6.29 -12.13 15.76
C THR A 98 5.85 -13.46 16.37
N GLY A 99 4.72 -14.01 15.93
CA GLY A 99 4.09 -15.16 16.55
C GLY A 99 3.24 -14.85 17.78
N ASP A 100 3.19 -13.59 18.25
CA ASP A 100 2.50 -13.21 19.47
C ASP A 100 0.98 -13.43 19.39
N VAL A 101 0.39 -13.94 20.47
CA VAL A 101 -1.06 -14.13 20.62
C VAL A 101 -1.59 -13.25 21.75
N LYS A 102 -2.64 -12.47 21.48
CA LYS A 102 -3.36 -11.68 22.49
C LYS A 102 -4.81 -12.17 22.65
N LEU A 103 -5.25 -12.30 23.91
CA LEU A 103 -6.67 -12.50 24.24
C LEU A 103 -7.41 -11.17 24.12
N VAL A 104 -8.32 -11.06 23.17
CA VAL A 104 -9.10 -9.84 22.91
C VAL A 104 -10.31 -9.76 23.84
N SER A 105 -11.04 -10.86 24.03
CA SER A 105 -12.28 -10.93 24.81
C SER A 105 -12.02 -11.01 26.32
N CYS A 106 -11.31 -10.01 26.83
CA CYS A 106 -11.03 -9.81 28.26
C CYS A 106 -11.40 -8.39 28.70
N ASN A 107 -11.69 -8.22 29.98
CA ASN A 107 -11.95 -6.89 30.55
C ASN A 107 -10.66 -6.04 30.62
N SER A 108 -10.77 -4.80 31.12
CA SER A 108 -9.63 -3.87 31.21
C SER A 108 -8.50 -4.32 32.14
N SER A 109 -8.75 -5.29 33.02
CA SER A 109 -7.75 -5.92 33.88
C SER A 109 -7.23 -7.25 33.31
N ALA A 110 -7.42 -7.49 32.01
CA ALA A 110 -7.05 -8.72 31.30
C ALA A 110 -7.71 -10.00 31.83
N VAL A 111 -8.83 -9.88 32.56
CA VAL A 111 -9.61 -11.05 33.00
C VAL A 111 -10.49 -11.52 31.86
N GLN A 112 -10.38 -12.81 31.50
CA GLN A 112 -11.15 -13.44 30.44
C GLN A 112 -12.67 -13.26 30.62
N GLY A 113 -13.39 -13.06 29.51
CA GLY A 113 -14.84 -13.11 29.47
C GLY A 113 -15.37 -14.45 29.98
N ASN A 114 -16.38 -14.41 30.85
CA ASN A 114 -16.97 -15.58 31.49
C ASN A 114 -18.00 -16.34 30.63
N ASN A 115 -18.18 -15.96 29.37
CA ASN A 115 -19.08 -16.60 28.40
C ASN A 115 -18.55 -16.40 26.96
N GLY A 116 -19.20 -17.02 25.99
CA GLY A 116 -18.77 -17.04 24.59
C GLY A 116 -18.70 -15.65 23.95
N SER A 117 -17.66 -15.45 23.14
CA SER A 117 -17.44 -14.26 22.30
C SER A 117 -17.26 -14.65 20.83
N PHE A 118 -17.79 -13.85 19.91
CA PHE A 118 -17.98 -14.21 18.50
C PHE A 118 -17.71 -13.03 17.54
N GLN A 119 -17.55 -13.35 16.25
CA GLN A 119 -17.59 -12.40 15.12
C GLN A 119 -16.67 -11.18 15.30
N PRO A 120 -15.34 -11.39 15.40
CA PRO A 120 -14.42 -10.28 15.53
C PRO A 120 -14.25 -9.51 14.22
N SER A 121 -13.96 -8.21 14.33
CA SER A 121 -13.52 -7.32 13.24
C SER A 121 -12.41 -6.41 13.76
N ILE A 122 -11.33 -6.25 12.98
CA ILE A 122 -10.09 -5.56 13.39
C ILE A 122 -9.83 -4.31 12.54
N THR A 123 -9.19 -3.29 13.10
CA THR A 123 -8.72 -2.10 12.36
C THR A 123 -7.41 -2.37 11.62
N PRO A 124 -7.07 -1.62 10.55
CA PRO A 124 -5.87 -1.85 9.76
C PRO A 124 -4.56 -1.88 10.56
N ASP A 125 -4.43 -1.01 11.56
CA ASP A 125 -3.29 -0.94 12.46
C ASP A 125 -3.21 -2.11 13.47
N GLY A 126 -4.20 -3.00 13.48
CA GLY A 126 -4.31 -4.13 14.39
C GLY A 126 -4.63 -3.76 15.85
N ARG A 127 -4.92 -2.48 16.14
CA ARG A 127 -5.09 -1.97 17.52
C ARG A 127 -6.47 -2.23 18.09
N TYR A 128 -7.52 -1.92 17.34
CA TYR A 128 -8.90 -2.03 17.83
C TYR A 128 -9.56 -3.28 17.27
N VAL A 129 -10.26 -4.01 18.14
CA VAL A 129 -11.08 -5.16 17.73
C VAL A 129 -12.49 -4.99 18.27
N SER A 130 -13.47 -5.00 17.37
CA SER A 130 -14.88 -5.12 17.75
C SER A 130 -15.32 -6.58 17.73
N PHE A 131 -16.20 -6.98 18.64
CA PHE A 131 -16.71 -8.36 18.74
C PHE A 131 -18.04 -8.40 19.50
N SER A 132 -18.81 -9.46 19.30
CA SER A 132 -20.01 -9.73 20.12
C SER A 132 -19.68 -10.67 21.27
N SER A 133 -20.31 -10.52 22.43
CA SER A 133 -20.07 -11.37 23.60
C SER A 133 -21.29 -11.48 24.50
N ALA A 134 -21.52 -12.70 25.00
CA ALA A 134 -22.51 -12.99 26.05
C ALA A 134 -21.92 -12.90 27.47
N ALA A 135 -20.66 -12.44 27.61
CA ALA A 135 -19.97 -12.36 28.89
C ALA A 135 -20.46 -11.17 29.71
N THR A 136 -20.77 -11.42 30.99
CA THR A 136 -21.31 -10.39 31.90
C THR A 136 -20.21 -9.60 32.61
N ASN A 137 -18.95 -10.00 32.48
CA ASN A 137 -17.80 -9.48 33.22
C ASN A 137 -16.79 -8.68 32.37
N LEU A 138 -17.10 -8.40 31.10
CA LEU A 138 -16.26 -7.53 30.25
C LEU A 138 -16.32 -6.07 30.67
N ILE A 139 -17.45 -5.66 31.24
CA ILE A 139 -17.69 -4.34 31.85
C ILE A 139 -18.44 -4.51 33.18
N THR A 140 -18.39 -3.48 34.02
CA THR A 140 -19.20 -3.44 35.24
C THR A 140 -20.69 -3.37 34.90
N GLY A 141 -21.49 -4.22 35.54
CA GLY A 141 -22.95 -4.26 35.30
C GLY A 141 -23.36 -4.85 33.95
N GLY A 142 -22.51 -5.69 33.34
CA GLY A 142 -22.84 -6.41 32.11
C GLY A 142 -24.12 -7.26 32.25
N THR A 143 -24.92 -7.30 31.18
CA THR A 143 -26.14 -8.11 31.10
C THR A 143 -25.88 -9.47 30.47
N SER A 144 -26.84 -10.40 30.58
CA SER A 144 -26.74 -11.75 30.00
C SER A 144 -27.04 -11.82 28.50
N ASN A 145 -27.52 -10.72 27.90
CA ASN A 145 -27.73 -10.65 26.46
C ASN A 145 -26.37 -10.54 25.75
N SER A 146 -26.26 -11.11 24.55
CA SER A 146 -25.10 -10.83 23.70
C SER A 146 -25.05 -9.35 23.35
N GLN A 147 -23.95 -8.69 23.68
CA GLN A 147 -23.69 -7.28 23.42
C GLN A 147 -22.47 -7.13 22.51
N VAL A 148 -22.31 -5.96 21.89
CA VAL A 148 -21.17 -5.63 21.05
C VAL A 148 -20.19 -4.74 21.81
N PHE A 149 -18.91 -5.09 21.74
CA PHE A 149 -17.82 -4.39 22.41
C PHE A 149 -16.73 -3.98 21.43
N ARG A 150 -15.95 -2.96 21.78
CA ARG A 150 -14.64 -2.64 21.17
C ARG A 150 -13.54 -2.79 22.23
N LYS A 151 -12.49 -3.54 21.92
CA LYS A 151 -11.26 -3.65 22.71
C LYS A 151 -10.17 -2.78 22.09
N ASP A 152 -9.48 -1.98 22.91
CA ASP A 152 -8.19 -1.39 22.57
C ASP A 152 -7.07 -2.33 23.07
N LEU A 153 -6.27 -2.87 22.16
CA LEU A 153 -5.19 -3.82 22.48
C LEU A 153 -3.87 -3.16 22.91
N GLN A 154 -3.80 -1.83 22.86
CA GLN A 154 -2.70 -1.04 23.39
C GLN A 154 -2.98 -0.62 24.83
N THR A 155 -4.17 -0.09 25.12
CA THR A 155 -4.53 0.41 26.46
C THR A 155 -5.26 -0.61 27.34
N GLY A 156 -5.85 -1.65 26.74
CA GLY A 156 -6.71 -2.60 27.41
C GLY A 156 -8.16 -2.15 27.59
N GLU A 157 -8.53 -0.93 27.21
CA GLU A 157 -9.88 -0.40 27.34
C GLU A 157 -10.93 -1.29 26.65
N VAL A 158 -12.10 -1.43 27.27
CA VAL A 158 -13.28 -2.08 26.69
C VAL A 158 -14.45 -1.11 26.68
N LEU A 159 -14.99 -0.82 25.51
CA LEU A 159 -16.18 0.01 25.33
C LEU A 159 -17.37 -0.84 24.89
N LEU A 160 -18.56 -0.54 25.44
CA LEU A 160 -19.83 -1.12 25.02
C LEU A 160 -20.38 -0.32 23.83
N CYS A 161 -20.49 -0.96 22.67
CA CYS A 161 -20.99 -0.34 21.45
C CYS A 161 -22.52 -0.41 21.34
N SER A 162 -23.12 -1.50 21.81
CA SER A 162 -24.58 -1.73 21.78
C SER A 162 -25.30 -1.08 22.96
N ALA A 163 -25.09 0.22 23.13
CA ALA A 163 -25.77 1.06 24.12
C ALA A 163 -26.31 2.33 23.47
N ASN A 164 -27.43 2.84 23.99
CA ASN A 164 -28.03 4.08 23.49
C ASN A 164 -27.18 5.32 23.81
N GLY A 165 -27.64 6.50 23.38
CA GLY A 165 -26.92 7.78 23.59
C GLY A 165 -26.65 8.15 25.05
N SER A 166 -27.38 7.57 26.00
CA SER A 166 -27.18 7.77 27.44
C SER A 166 -26.36 6.66 28.10
N GLY A 167 -25.84 5.70 27.32
CA GLY A 167 -25.06 4.56 27.83
C GLY A 167 -25.89 3.39 28.35
N ASN A 168 -27.22 3.39 28.19
CA ASN A 168 -28.04 2.24 28.58
C ASN A 168 -27.85 1.10 27.57
N GLN A 169 -27.55 -0.10 28.07
CA GLN A 169 -27.32 -1.28 27.24
C GLN A 169 -28.58 -1.65 26.44
N GLY A 170 -28.40 -2.23 25.25
CA GLY A 170 -29.48 -2.80 24.46
C GLY A 170 -30.23 -3.88 25.24
N ASN A 171 -31.55 -3.80 25.26
CA ASN A 171 -32.41 -4.72 26.01
C ASN A 171 -32.62 -6.10 25.33
N ALA A 172 -31.96 -6.35 24.19
CA ALA A 172 -31.95 -7.63 23.50
C ALA A 172 -30.57 -7.90 22.85
N ILE A 173 -30.48 -9.00 22.10
CA ILE A 173 -29.26 -9.46 21.43
C ILE A 173 -28.77 -8.44 20.41
N SER A 174 -27.46 -8.14 20.44
CA SER A 174 -26.72 -7.36 19.45
C SER A 174 -25.48 -8.15 18.98
N GLN A 175 -25.25 -8.22 17.67
CA GLN A 175 -24.27 -9.12 17.04
C GLN A 175 -23.68 -8.52 15.74
N ARG A 176 -22.79 -9.28 15.08
CA ARG A 176 -22.18 -9.00 13.76
C ARG A 176 -21.58 -7.60 13.65
N PRO A 177 -20.63 -7.23 14.52
CA PRO A 177 -20.03 -5.92 14.42
C PRO A 177 -19.08 -5.77 13.23
N SER A 178 -19.00 -4.54 12.70
CA SER A 178 -17.95 -4.08 11.78
C SER A 178 -17.45 -2.72 12.27
N ILE A 179 -16.16 -2.45 12.13
CA ILE A 179 -15.50 -1.26 12.67
C ILE A 179 -14.85 -0.41 11.56
N SER A 180 -14.89 0.92 11.70
CA SER A 180 -14.16 1.85 10.83
C SER A 180 -12.66 1.87 11.16
N ASP A 181 -11.79 2.30 10.25
CA ASP A 181 -10.33 2.21 10.40
C ASP A 181 -9.79 2.95 11.64
N SER A 182 -10.38 4.09 11.98
CA SER A 182 -10.04 4.85 13.18
C SER A 182 -10.46 4.19 14.50
N GLY A 183 -11.27 3.12 14.45
CA GLY A 183 -11.89 2.51 15.63
C GLY A 183 -13.01 3.35 16.28
N ARG A 184 -13.40 4.48 15.68
CA ARG A 184 -14.42 5.41 16.21
C ARG A 184 -15.84 4.91 15.97
N TYR A 185 -16.15 4.41 14.78
CA TYR A 185 -17.49 3.98 14.41
C TYR A 185 -17.60 2.46 14.41
N VAL A 186 -18.64 1.95 15.05
CA VAL A 186 -18.96 0.51 15.05
C VAL A 186 -20.40 0.33 14.58
N VAL A 187 -20.60 -0.44 13.52
CA VAL A 187 -21.93 -0.89 13.10
C VAL A 187 -22.22 -2.29 13.63
N PHE A 188 -23.50 -2.57 13.89
CA PHE A 188 -23.94 -3.87 14.38
C PHE A 188 -25.44 -4.06 14.12
N GLU A 189 -25.89 -5.31 14.06
CA GLU A 189 -27.32 -5.63 14.07
C GLU A 189 -27.82 -5.79 15.50
N SER A 190 -29.06 -5.41 15.78
CA SER A 190 -29.67 -5.57 17.10
C SER A 190 -31.18 -5.76 17.03
N SER A 191 -31.70 -6.65 17.89
CA SER A 191 -33.13 -6.78 18.17
C SER A 191 -33.60 -5.89 19.33
N ALA A 192 -32.71 -5.04 19.87
CA ALA A 192 -33.03 -4.19 21.01
C ALA A 192 -33.95 -3.03 20.59
N THR A 193 -34.97 -2.78 21.39
CA THR A 193 -35.99 -1.74 21.11
C THR A 193 -35.64 -0.37 21.71
N ASN A 194 -34.59 -0.30 22.53
CA ASN A 194 -34.25 0.86 23.35
C ASN A 194 -32.97 1.59 22.92
N LEU A 195 -32.40 1.27 21.75
CA LEU A 195 -31.16 1.89 21.26
C LEU A 195 -31.37 3.29 20.66
N VAL A 196 -32.55 3.55 20.10
CA VAL A 196 -32.95 4.83 19.48
C VAL A 196 -34.39 5.19 19.86
N THR A 197 -34.78 6.42 19.57
CA THR A 197 -36.16 6.91 19.72
C THR A 197 -36.65 7.49 18.39
N PRO A 198 -37.83 7.09 17.87
CA PRO A 198 -38.77 6.12 18.45
C PRO A 198 -38.21 4.69 18.51
N ALA A 199 -38.83 3.83 19.33
CA ALA A 199 -38.42 2.44 19.49
C ALA A 199 -38.51 1.67 18.16
N THR A 200 -37.62 0.69 17.99
CA THR A 200 -37.62 -0.18 16.81
C THR A 200 -38.66 -1.28 16.92
N THR A 201 -39.15 -1.77 15.78
CA THR A 201 -40.21 -2.80 15.71
C THR A 201 -39.75 -4.16 15.22
N SER A 202 -38.52 -4.26 14.70
CA SER A 202 -37.87 -5.48 14.20
C SER A 202 -36.36 -5.42 14.45
N GLN A 203 -35.60 -6.42 14.02
CA GLN A 203 -34.13 -6.36 14.04
C GLN A 203 -33.65 -5.31 13.05
N GLN A 204 -32.78 -4.42 13.50
CA GLN A 204 -32.28 -3.28 12.72
C GLN A 204 -30.75 -3.22 12.78
N VAL A 205 -30.17 -2.51 11.81
CA VAL A 205 -28.75 -2.17 11.78
C VAL A 205 -28.55 -0.79 12.37
N PHE A 206 -27.54 -0.66 13.24
CA PHE A 206 -27.17 0.58 13.91
C PHE A 206 -25.71 0.92 13.69
N ARG A 207 -25.36 2.20 13.71
CA ARG A 207 -23.99 2.71 13.90
C ARG A 207 -23.89 3.41 15.25
N LYS A 208 -22.87 3.06 16.03
CA LYS A 208 -22.44 3.78 17.23
C LYS A 208 -21.24 4.65 16.92
N ASP A 209 -21.30 5.93 17.28
CA ASP A 209 -20.12 6.79 17.39
C ASP A 209 -19.58 6.70 18.83
N LEU A 210 -18.38 6.16 19.00
CA LEU A 210 -17.77 5.97 20.31
C LEU A 210 -17.20 7.26 20.92
N GLN A 211 -17.08 8.33 20.13
CA GLN A 211 -16.65 9.64 20.62
C GLN A 211 -17.82 10.46 21.16
N THR A 212 -18.95 10.49 20.44
CA THR A 212 -20.12 11.30 20.79
C THR A 212 -21.21 10.53 21.53
N ALA A 213 -21.09 9.19 21.57
CA ALA A 213 -22.11 8.24 21.99
C ALA A 213 -23.37 8.21 21.11
N GLU A 214 -23.42 8.92 19.99
CA GLU A 214 -24.56 8.89 19.06
C GLU A 214 -24.85 7.46 18.57
N VAL A 215 -26.14 7.11 18.47
CA VAL A 215 -26.60 5.88 17.79
C VAL A 215 -27.51 6.29 16.65
N LYS A 216 -27.13 5.92 15.41
CA LYS A 216 -27.97 6.07 14.23
C LYS A 216 -28.51 4.72 13.78
N ILE A 217 -29.75 4.70 13.31
CA ILE A 217 -30.31 3.55 12.57
C ILE A 217 -29.86 3.64 11.11
N CYS A 218 -29.19 2.60 10.61
CA CYS A 218 -28.69 2.55 9.23
C CYS A 218 -29.71 1.91 8.28
N SER A 219 -30.49 0.95 8.78
CA SER A 219 -31.58 0.31 8.04
C SER A 219 -32.84 1.18 8.02
N ALA A 220 -32.73 2.36 7.44
CA ALA A 220 -33.82 3.31 7.29
C ALA A 220 -33.82 3.95 5.90
N SER A 221 -35.00 4.29 5.40
CA SER A 221 -35.19 4.99 4.13
C SER A 221 -34.46 6.33 4.08
N SER A 222 -34.39 6.95 2.89
CA SER A 222 -33.80 8.29 2.73
C SER A 222 -34.50 9.40 3.53
N SER A 223 -35.72 9.16 4.00
CA SER A 223 -36.47 10.07 4.88
C SER A 223 -36.34 9.72 6.37
N GLY A 224 -35.49 8.75 6.73
CA GLY A 224 -35.25 8.33 8.11
C GLY A 224 -36.29 7.37 8.68
N ILE A 225 -37.15 6.79 7.85
CA ILE A 225 -38.16 5.80 8.30
C ILE A 225 -37.47 4.44 8.43
N GLN A 226 -37.52 3.83 9.62
CA GLN A 226 -36.94 2.50 9.85
C GLN A 226 -37.52 1.44 8.89
N GLY A 227 -36.70 0.46 8.53
CA GLY A 227 -37.12 -0.70 7.77
C GLY A 227 -38.28 -1.43 8.46
N ASN A 228 -39.28 -1.85 7.70
CA ASN A 228 -40.47 -2.51 8.22
C ASN A 228 -40.31 -4.02 8.47
N ASP A 229 -39.13 -4.58 8.20
CA ASP A 229 -38.78 -5.98 8.48
C ASP A 229 -37.31 -6.07 8.96
N LYS A 230 -36.74 -7.26 9.03
CA LYS A 230 -35.38 -7.51 9.55
C LYS A 230 -34.31 -6.98 8.62
N SER A 231 -33.26 -6.41 9.20
CA SER A 231 -32.01 -6.07 8.52
C SER A 231 -30.81 -6.63 9.29
N ALA A 232 -29.80 -7.12 8.57
CA ALA A 232 -28.70 -7.90 9.13
C ALA A 232 -27.37 -7.73 8.35
N LEU A 233 -26.31 -8.35 8.87
CA LEU A 233 -24.96 -8.44 8.27
C LEU A 233 -24.36 -7.09 7.82
N PRO A 234 -24.25 -6.10 8.73
CA PRO A 234 -23.75 -4.79 8.34
C PRO A 234 -22.23 -4.76 8.11
N ARG A 235 -21.81 -3.92 7.16
CA ARG A 235 -20.42 -3.54 6.88
C ARG A 235 -20.31 -2.03 6.79
N ILE A 236 -19.20 -1.48 7.23
CA ILE A 236 -18.94 -0.03 7.25
C ILE A 236 -17.67 0.30 6.48
N THR A 237 -17.63 1.48 5.86
CA THR A 237 -16.42 2.05 5.24
C THR A 237 -15.39 2.52 6.27
N SER A 238 -14.16 2.70 5.80
CA SER A 238 -13.00 3.15 6.58
C SER A 238 -13.24 4.48 7.30
N ASP A 239 -13.92 5.43 6.66
CA ASP A 239 -14.30 6.74 7.19
C ASP A 239 -15.55 6.71 8.09
N GLY A 240 -16.29 5.60 8.08
CA GLY A 240 -17.55 5.43 8.79
C GLY A 240 -18.79 6.03 8.12
N ARG A 241 -18.68 6.54 6.89
CA ARG A 241 -19.76 7.25 6.18
C ARG A 241 -20.81 6.31 5.59
N TYR A 242 -20.39 5.23 4.94
CA TYR A 242 -21.30 4.31 4.25
C TYR A 242 -21.49 3.02 5.04
N VAL A 243 -22.72 2.51 5.04
CA VAL A 243 -23.07 1.21 5.65
C VAL A 243 -23.82 0.35 4.66
N ALA A 244 -23.25 -0.81 4.32
CA ALA A 244 -23.92 -1.83 3.51
C ALA A 244 -24.55 -2.90 4.41
N PHE A 245 -25.75 -3.38 4.07
CA PHE A 245 -26.47 -4.39 4.85
C PHE A 245 -27.48 -5.14 3.99
N GLU A 246 -27.89 -6.33 4.41
CA GLU A 246 -29.03 -7.05 3.82
C GLU A 246 -30.33 -6.73 4.56
N SER A 247 -31.46 -6.76 3.86
CA SER A 247 -32.76 -6.47 4.46
C SER A 247 -33.94 -7.12 3.73
N ASP A 248 -34.89 -7.61 4.52
CA ASP A 248 -36.21 -8.08 4.08
C ASP A 248 -37.22 -6.92 3.94
N ALA A 249 -36.84 -5.71 4.37
CA ALA A 249 -37.75 -4.56 4.42
C ALA A 249 -38.12 -4.04 3.02
N THR A 250 -39.41 -3.78 2.81
CA THR A 250 -39.96 -3.33 1.52
C THR A 250 -40.03 -1.80 1.39
N ASN A 251 -39.63 -1.05 2.43
CA ASN A 251 -39.83 0.39 2.53
C ASN A 251 -38.53 1.21 2.59
N LEU A 252 -37.36 0.58 2.40
CA LEU A 252 -36.08 1.29 2.42
C LEU A 252 -35.86 2.16 1.18
N VAL A 253 -36.36 1.71 0.02
CA VAL A 253 -36.36 2.44 -1.24
C VAL A 253 -37.74 2.39 -1.89
N PRO A 254 -38.08 3.31 -2.83
CA PRO A 254 -39.31 3.22 -3.60
C PRO A 254 -39.40 1.93 -4.43
N GLY A 255 -40.61 1.42 -4.63
CA GLY A 255 -40.88 0.30 -5.54
C GLY A 255 -41.12 -1.07 -4.89
N GLY A 256 -40.82 -1.22 -3.59
CA GLY A 256 -40.97 -2.50 -2.87
C GLY A 256 -40.01 -3.58 -3.37
N THR A 257 -39.59 -4.50 -2.50
CA THR A 257 -38.67 -5.58 -2.87
C THR A 257 -39.41 -6.90 -3.13
N SER A 258 -38.91 -7.71 -4.07
CA SER A 258 -39.15 -9.15 -4.08
C SER A 258 -37.95 -9.84 -3.45
N GLY A 259 -38.17 -10.57 -2.35
CA GLY A 259 -37.09 -11.22 -1.61
C GLY A 259 -36.16 -10.25 -0.87
N LYS A 260 -35.16 -10.81 -0.19
CA LYS A 260 -34.13 -10.09 0.56
C LYS A 260 -33.19 -9.36 -0.40
N GLN A 261 -32.84 -8.11 -0.10
CA GLN A 261 -31.98 -7.29 -0.96
C GLN A 261 -30.80 -6.71 -0.17
N VAL A 262 -29.75 -6.30 -0.89
CA VAL A 262 -28.59 -5.61 -0.33
C VAL A 262 -28.73 -4.11 -0.56
N PHE A 263 -28.50 -3.33 0.49
CA PHE A 263 -28.61 -1.87 0.49
C PHE A 263 -27.32 -1.21 0.96
N ARG A 264 -27.11 0.04 0.56
CA ARG A 264 -26.11 0.95 1.13
C ARG A 264 -26.80 2.21 1.64
N LYS A 265 -26.46 2.62 2.87
CA LYS A 265 -26.86 3.88 3.49
C LYS A 265 -25.67 4.84 3.52
N ASP A 266 -25.84 6.04 3.00
CA ASP A 266 -24.94 7.18 3.24
C ASP A 266 -25.41 7.90 4.50
N LEU A 267 -24.56 7.99 5.52
CA LEU A 267 -24.90 8.57 6.83
C LEU A 267 -24.67 10.08 6.91
N GLN A 268 -24.11 10.66 5.85
CA GLN A 268 -23.94 12.10 5.68
C GLN A 268 -25.14 12.69 4.95
N THR A 269 -25.57 12.08 3.84
CA THR A 269 -26.72 12.54 3.04
C THR A 269 -28.05 11.91 3.45
N GLU A 270 -27.99 10.86 4.28
CA GLU A 270 -29.09 9.96 4.63
C GLU A 270 -29.64 9.15 3.45
N GLU A 271 -29.00 9.14 2.28
CA GLU A 271 -29.47 8.39 1.12
C GLU A 271 -29.41 6.86 1.34
N ALA A 272 -30.49 6.15 1.00
CA ALA A 272 -30.54 4.69 0.93
C ALA A 272 -30.73 4.23 -0.53
N ILE A 273 -29.88 3.31 -0.99
CA ILE A 273 -29.93 2.75 -2.36
C ILE A 273 -29.83 1.22 -2.33
N THR A 274 -30.38 0.56 -3.35
CA THR A 274 -30.26 -0.90 -3.54
C THR A 274 -29.03 -1.25 -4.36
N CYS A 275 -28.13 -2.08 -3.81
CA CYS A 275 -26.91 -2.55 -4.45
C CYS A 275 -27.16 -3.79 -5.31
N SER A 276 -28.09 -4.66 -4.91
CA SER A 276 -28.50 -5.87 -5.64
C SER A 276 -29.47 -5.55 -6.78
N SER A 277 -29.00 -4.74 -7.73
CA SER A 277 -29.75 -4.31 -8.91
C SER A 277 -28.92 -4.43 -10.18
N SER A 278 -29.56 -4.71 -11.32
CA SER A 278 -28.93 -4.77 -12.64
C SER A 278 -28.32 -3.43 -13.05
N SER A 279 -27.55 -3.39 -14.14
CA SER A 279 -26.95 -2.14 -14.65
C SER A 279 -27.97 -1.05 -15.03
N MET A 280 -29.25 -1.41 -15.17
CA MET A 280 -30.36 -0.46 -15.40
C MET A 280 -31.09 -0.05 -14.10
N GLY A 281 -30.60 -0.47 -12.93
CA GLY A 281 -31.21 -0.18 -11.63
C GLY A 281 -32.43 -1.04 -11.29
N VAL A 282 -32.70 -2.11 -12.04
CA VAL A 282 -33.79 -3.05 -11.72
C VAL A 282 -33.33 -3.99 -10.61
N MET A 283 -34.05 -4.04 -9.49
CA MET A 283 -33.75 -4.94 -8.37
C MET A 283 -33.80 -6.41 -8.80
N GLY A 284 -32.91 -7.22 -8.24
CA GLY A 284 -32.85 -8.65 -8.55
C GLY A 284 -34.14 -9.37 -8.17
N ASN A 285 -34.53 -10.35 -8.96
CA ASN A 285 -35.78 -11.10 -8.81
C ASN A 285 -35.80 -12.17 -7.70
N SER A 286 -34.75 -12.26 -6.88
CA SER A 286 -34.60 -13.26 -5.82
C SER A 286 -33.68 -12.74 -4.71
N ASP A 287 -33.50 -13.54 -3.65
CA ASP A 287 -32.73 -13.16 -2.47
C ASP A 287 -31.27 -12.86 -2.81
N SER A 288 -30.78 -11.75 -2.25
CA SER A 288 -29.38 -11.31 -2.26
C SER A 288 -28.91 -11.02 -0.84
N GLY A 289 -27.63 -11.28 -0.54
CA GLY A 289 -27.12 -11.17 0.82
C GLY A 289 -25.60 -11.07 0.94
N THR A 290 -25.15 -11.12 2.19
CA THR A 290 -23.72 -11.09 2.60
C THR A 290 -22.87 -9.96 1.99
N PRO A 291 -23.28 -8.68 2.13
CA PRO A 291 -22.53 -7.59 1.53
C PRO A 291 -21.07 -7.52 2.00
N CYS A 292 -20.19 -7.18 1.08
CA CYS A 292 -18.84 -6.68 1.30
C CYS A 292 -18.68 -5.38 0.52
N MET A 293 -17.91 -4.43 1.02
CA MET A 293 -17.82 -3.09 0.44
C MET A 293 -16.36 -2.64 0.43
N SER A 294 -15.95 -1.92 -0.62
CA SER A 294 -14.64 -1.23 -0.66
C SER A 294 -14.57 -0.10 0.38
N PRO A 295 -13.37 0.28 0.86
CA PRO A 295 -13.16 1.36 1.83
C PRO A 295 -13.83 2.69 1.48
N ASP A 296 -13.91 3.04 0.20
CA ASP A 296 -14.55 4.25 -0.31
C ASP A 296 -16.09 4.13 -0.48
N GLY A 297 -16.63 2.92 -0.32
CA GLY A 297 -18.05 2.63 -0.53
C GLY A 297 -18.49 2.51 -1.98
N ARG A 298 -17.58 2.60 -2.97
CA ARG A 298 -17.88 2.57 -4.40
C ARG A 298 -18.29 1.18 -4.88
N TYR A 299 -17.55 0.15 -4.51
CA TYR A 299 -17.80 -1.23 -4.90
C TYR A 299 -18.51 -1.99 -3.79
N VAL A 300 -19.61 -2.67 -4.14
CA VAL A 300 -20.31 -3.58 -3.23
C VAL A 300 -20.38 -4.96 -3.86
N ALA A 301 -19.75 -5.95 -3.23
CA ALA A 301 -19.91 -7.36 -3.56
C ALA A 301 -20.98 -8.01 -2.70
N PHE A 302 -21.70 -8.96 -3.29
CA PHE A 302 -22.77 -9.69 -2.64
C PHE A 302 -23.00 -11.02 -3.34
N ASP A 303 -23.56 -11.99 -2.60
CA ASP A 303 -24.10 -13.20 -3.21
C ASP A 303 -25.58 -13.01 -3.56
N SER A 304 -26.05 -13.69 -4.61
CA SER A 304 -27.43 -13.58 -5.05
C SER A 304 -27.93 -14.83 -5.77
N LEU A 305 -29.18 -15.19 -5.50
CA LEU A 305 -29.97 -16.17 -6.23
C LEU A 305 -30.72 -15.55 -7.43
N ALA A 306 -30.60 -14.24 -7.64
CA ALA A 306 -31.28 -13.54 -8.72
C ALA A 306 -30.69 -13.94 -10.08
N THR A 307 -31.56 -14.16 -11.06
CA THR A 307 -31.17 -14.61 -12.41
C THR A 307 -30.98 -13.46 -13.39
N ASP A 308 -31.33 -12.23 -12.99
CA ASP A 308 -31.56 -11.08 -13.87
C ASP A 308 -30.67 -9.87 -13.56
N LEU A 309 -29.62 -10.04 -12.74
CA LEU A 309 -28.66 -8.98 -12.42
C LEU A 309 -27.69 -8.68 -13.57
N VAL A 310 -27.41 -9.67 -14.42
CA VAL A 310 -26.51 -9.56 -15.59
C VAL A 310 -27.11 -10.29 -16.80
N THR A 311 -26.53 -10.07 -17.98
CA THR A 311 -26.87 -10.79 -19.21
C THR A 311 -25.62 -11.48 -19.77
N PRO A 312 -25.67 -12.77 -20.13
CA PRO A 312 -26.83 -13.67 -20.06
C PRO A 312 -27.28 -13.99 -18.63
N ALA A 313 -28.51 -14.50 -18.49
CA ALA A 313 -29.09 -14.85 -17.19
C ALA A 313 -28.26 -15.92 -16.45
N THR A 314 -28.15 -15.76 -15.14
CA THR A 314 -27.41 -16.67 -14.25
C THR A 314 -28.30 -17.77 -13.69
N THR A 315 -27.65 -18.80 -13.14
CA THR A 315 -28.22 -19.93 -12.42
C THR A 315 -27.45 -20.15 -11.12
N ASN A 316 -28.04 -20.87 -10.16
CA ASN A 316 -27.49 -21.05 -8.81
C ASN A 316 -27.25 -19.72 -8.07
N GLN A 317 -26.72 -19.80 -6.85
CA GLN A 317 -26.26 -18.61 -6.13
C GLN A 317 -24.89 -18.20 -6.69
N GLN A 318 -24.75 -16.94 -7.08
CA GLN A 318 -23.55 -16.39 -7.71
C GLN A 318 -23.05 -15.16 -6.94
N ILE A 319 -21.79 -14.80 -7.16
CA ILE A 319 -21.17 -13.61 -6.62
C ILE A 319 -21.20 -12.48 -7.63
N PHE A 320 -21.66 -11.31 -7.20
CA PHE A 320 -21.70 -10.10 -8.01
C PHE A 320 -20.91 -8.98 -7.34
N ARG A 321 -20.38 -8.05 -8.14
CA ARG A 321 -19.86 -6.76 -7.70
C ARG A 321 -20.60 -5.64 -8.42
N LYS A 322 -21.19 -4.71 -7.67
CA LYS A 322 -21.81 -3.48 -8.16
C LYS A 322 -20.82 -2.33 -8.02
N ASP A 323 -20.58 -1.61 -9.10
CA ASP A 323 -19.99 -0.27 -9.06
C ASP A 323 -21.12 0.75 -8.89
N LEU A 324 -21.15 1.43 -7.75
CA LEU A 324 -22.21 2.38 -7.40
C LEU A 324 -22.01 3.77 -8.01
N GLN A 325 -20.85 4.04 -8.61
CA GLN A 325 -20.61 5.26 -9.38
C GLN A 325 -21.13 5.11 -10.82
N THR A 326 -20.82 3.98 -11.47
CA THR A 326 -21.21 3.73 -12.87
C THR A 326 -22.53 2.99 -13.01
N GLY A 327 -23.00 2.34 -11.94
CA GLY A 327 -24.14 1.43 -11.97
C GLY A 327 -23.83 0.04 -12.54
N LYS A 328 -22.60 -0.21 -13.03
CA LYS A 328 -22.22 -1.49 -13.66
C LYS A 328 -22.26 -2.64 -12.65
N VAL A 329 -22.80 -3.79 -13.07
CA VAL A 329 -22.73 -5.07 -12.32
C VAL A 329 -21.80 -6.03 -13.04
N MET A 330 -20.94 -6.73 -12.29
CA MET A 330 -20.08 -7.79 -12.79
C MET A 330 -20.35 -9.10 -12.08
N LEU A 331 -20.37 -10.21 -12.83
CA LEU A 331 -20.36 -11.57 -12.30
C LEU A 331 -18.93 -11.96 -11.91
N CYS A 332 -18.69 -12.18 -10.63
CA CYS A 332 -17.35 -12.50 -10.11
C CYS A 332 -17.07 -14.02 -10.10
N SER A 333 -18.10 -14.83 -9.83
CA SER A 333 -18.02 -16.30 -9.85
C SER A 333 -18.17 -16.83 -11.28
N ALA A 334 -17.24 -16.43 -12.15
CA ALA A 334 -17.15 -16.87 -13.53
C ALA A 334 -15.71 -17.28 -13.89
N ASP A 335 -15.58 -18.20 -14.84
CA ASP A 335 -14.30 -18.63 -15.40
C ASP A 335 -13.60 -17.48 -16.17
N PRO A 336 -12.34 -17.66 -16.61
CA PRO A 336 -11.62 -16.60 -17.34
C PRO A 336 -12.26 -16.14 -18.65
N SER A 337 -13.12 -16.95 -19.27
CA SER A 337 -13.90 -16.55 -20.45
C SER A 337 -15.23 -15.87 -20.13
N GLY A 338 -15.56 -15.72 -18.85
CA GLY A 338 -16.78 -15.07 -18.39
C GLY A 338 -18.00 -15.99 -18.30
N TYR A 339 -17.85 -17.31 -18.45
CA TYR A 339 -18.94 -18.24 -18.19
C TYR A 339 -19.11 -18.44 -16.68
N GLN A 340 -20.36 -18.40 -16.21
CA GLN A 340 -20.68 -18.57 -14.80
C GLN A 340 -20.14 -19.90 -14.25
N GLY A 341 -19.82 -19.91 -12.96
CA GLY A 341 -19.56 -21.14 -12.21
C GLY A 341 -20.81 -22.01 -12.18
N GLU A 342 -20.65 -23.31 -12.42
CA GLU A 342 -21.77 -24.26 -12.51
C GLU A 342 -22.32 -24.72 -11.14
N GLY A 343 -21.64 -24.35 -10.05
CA GLY A 343 -22.02 -24.64 -8.67
C GLY A 343 -22.49 -23.41 -7.89
N TYR A 344 -22.89 -23.61 -6.63
CA TYR A 344 -23.22 -22.52 -5.70
C TYR A 344 -21.95 -21.77 -5.29
N SER A 345 -22.05 -20.44 -5.22
CA SER A 345 -21.01 -19.55 -4.72
C SER A 345 -21.59 -18.58 -3.67
N TYR A 346 -20.85 -18.32 -2.59
CA TYR A 346 -21.26 -17.39 -1.53
C TYR A 346 -20.06 -16.76 -0.81
N GLY A 347 -20.32 -15.74 0.02
CA GLY A 347 -19.34 -15.18 0.96
C GLY A 347 -18.13 -14.53 0.27
N ALA A 348 -18.37 -13.38 -0.36
CA ALA A 348 -17.33 -12.62 -1.05
C ALA A 348 -16.55 -11.68 -0.11
N ALA A 349 -15.27 -11.50 -0.40
CA ALA A 349 -14.43 -10.43 0.11
C ALA A 349 -13.79 -9.68 -1.07
N LEU A 350 -13.69 -8.36 -0.96
CA LEU A 350 -13.09 -7.49 -1.98
C LEU A 350 -11.76 -6.94 -1.48
N SER A 351 -10.79 -6.80 -2.40
CA SER A 351 -9.68 -5.89 -2.18
C SER A 351 -10.20 -4.44 -2.08
N PRO A 352 -9.53 -3.57 -1.30
CA PRO A 352 -9.79 -2.14 -1.23
C PRO A 352 -10.13 -1.42 -2.54
N ASP A 353 -9.36 -1.65 -3.59
CA ASP A 353 -9.57 -1.07 -4.93
C ASP A 353 -10.73 -1.73 -5.72
N GLY A 354 -11.33 -2.79 -5.18
CA GLY A 354 -12.36 -3.59 -5.83
C GLY A 354 -11.87 -4.47 -6.99
N ARG A 355 -10.56 -4.52 -7.28
CA ARG A 355 -9.96 -5.31 -8.37
C ARG A 355 -10.06 -6.80 -8.12
N TYR A 356 -9.79 -7.27 -6.90
CA TYR A 356 -9.82 -8.68 -6.55
C TYR A 356 -11.07 -9.03 -5.76
N ALA A 357 -11.70 -10.15 -6.12
CA ALA A 357 -12.77 -10.77 -5.33
C ALA A 357 -12.34 -12.17 -4.89
N ALA A 358 -12.27 -12.41 -3.59
CA ALA A 358 -12.15 -13.74 -3.01
C ALA A 358 -13.53 -14.29 -2.64
N PHE A 359 -13.86 -15.52 -2.99
CA PHE A 359 -15.19 -16.10 -2.72
C PHE A 359 -15.15 -17.62 -2.59
N VAL A 360 -16.16 -18.18 -1.90
CA VAL A 360 -16.36 -19.63 -1.78
C VAL A 360 -17.17 -20.12 -2.97
N SER A 361 -16.80 -21.25 -3.57
CA SER A 361 -17.57 -21.89 -4.65
C SER A 361 -17.40 -23.42 -4.67
N GLN A 362 -18.42 -24.13 -5.17
CA GLN A 362 -18.36 -25.55 -5.55
C GLN A 362 -18.12 -25.78 -7.05
N ALA A 363 -18.02 -24.72 -7.85
CA ALA A 363 -17.95 -24.83 -9.29
C ALA A 363 -16.62 -25.46 -9.74
N GLU A 364 -16.68 -26.57 -10.48
CA GLU A 364 -15.51 -27.29 -10.99
C GLU A 364 -14.94 -26.63 -12.26
N ASN A 365 -15.76 -25.86 -12.97
CA ASN A 365 -15.37 -25.13 -14.18
C ASN A 365 -14.61 -23.82 -13.93
N LEU A 366 -14.48 -23.35 -12.68
CA LEU A 366 -13.72 -22.13 -12.38
C LEU A 366 -12.21 -22.35 -12.53
N VAL A 367 -11.72 -23.51 -12.07
CA VAL A 367 -10.33 -23.96 -12.20
C VAL A 367 -10.34 -25.48 -12.45
N PRO A 368 -9.83 -25.97 -13.58
CA PRO A 368 -9.86 -27.40 -13.90
C PRO A 368 -9.22 -28.28 -12.82
N GLY A 369 -9.89 -29.38 -12.47
CA GLY A 369 -9.40 -30.36 -11.48
C GLY A 369 -9.64 -29.97 -10.02
N VAL A 370 -10.31 -28.84 -9.77
CA VAL A 370 -10.73 -28.40 -8.43
C VAL A 370 -12.16 -28.84 -8.16
N SER A 371 -12.44 -29.28 -6.93
CA SER A 371 -13.77 -29.77 -6.52
C SER A 371 -14.06 -29.47 -5.06
N GLY A 372 -15.33 -29.56 -4.66
CA GLY A 372 -15.78 -29.28 -3.30
C GLY A 372 -15.86 -27.78 -2.96
N TRP A 373 -16.15 -27.44 -1.70
CA TRP A 373 -16.23 -26.05 -1.26
C TRP A 373 -14.84 -25.43 -1.09
N GLN A 374 -14.38 -24.76 -2.14
CA GLN A 374 -13.06 -24.14 -2.22
C GLN A 374 -13.18 -22.62 -2.26
N ILE A 375 -12.07 -21.92 -2.00
CA ILE A 375 -12.00 -20.47 -2.12
C ILE A 375 -11.21 -20.12 -3.38
N PHE A 376 -11.73 -19.17 -4.14
CA PHE A 376 -11.13 -18.66 -5.37
C PHE A 376 -10.87 -17.17 -5.25
N ARG A 377 -9.83 -16.67 -5.93
CA ARG A 377 -9.61 -15.24 -6.17
C ARG A 377 -9.83 -14.96 -7.65
N LYS A 378 -10.73 -14.03 -7.96
CA LYS A 378 -10.93 -13.46 -9.30
C LYS A 378 -10.22 -12.11 -9.38
N ASP A 379 -9.38 -11.93 -10.39
CA ASP A 379 -8.95 -10.61 -10.85
C ASP A 379 -10.03 -10.09 -11.81
N LEU A 380 -10.68 -8.98 -11.44
CA LEU A 380 -11.78 -8.39 -12.20
C LEU A 380 -11.31 -7.40 -13.28
N GLN A 381 -10.00 -7.24 -13.44
CA GLN A 381 -9.36 -6.54 -14.55
C GLN A 381 -8.91 -7.53 -15.62
N THR A 382 -8.16 -8.57 -15.24
CA THR A 382 -7.62 -9.56 -16.18
C THR A 382 -8.54 -10.77 -16.43
N TRP A 383 -9.60 -10.90 -15.63
CA TRP A 383 -10.50 -12.05 -15.57
C TRP A 383 -9.84 -13.38 -15.13
N LYS A 384 -8.57 -13.37 -14.70
CA LYS A 384 -7.91 -14.57 -14.19
C LYS A 384 -8.60 -15.07 -12.91
N VAL A 385 -8.80 -16.38 -12.80
CA VAL A 385 -9.32 -17.06 -11.61
C VAL A 385 -8.23 -17.98 -11.07
N MET A 386 -8.00 -17.94 -9.75
CA MET A 386 -7.03 -18.81 -9.09
C MET A 386 -7.63 -19.49 -7.87
N LEU A 387 -7.23 -20.74 -7.63
CA LEU A 387 -7.55 -21.47 -6.41
C LEU A 387 -6.72 -20.91 -5.24
N VAL A 388 -7.39 -20.45 -4.20
CA VAL A 388 -6.76 -19.98 -2.96
C VAL A 388 -6.45 -21.15 -2.03
N THR A 389 -7.40 -22.07 -1.89
CA THR A 389 -7.34 -23.18 -0.93
C THR A 389 -6.55 -24.34 -1.50
N SER A 390 -5.24 -24.11 -1.67
CA SER A 390 -4.23 -25.10 -2.02
C SER A 390 -3.02 -24.99 -1.09
N ASN A 391 -2.30 -26.08 -0.89
CA ASN A 391 -1.02 -26.04 -0.17
C ASN A 391 0.10 -25.43 -1.04
N ALA A 392 1.32 -25.32 -0.50
CA ALA A 392 2.48 -24.75 -1.19
C ALA A 392 2.86 -25.48 -2.51
N SER A 393 2.48 -26.74 -2.66
CA SER A 393 2.69 -27.52 -3.90
C SER A 393 1.51 -27.44 -4.88
N GLY A 394 0.53 -26.57 -4.63
CA GLY A 394 -0.65 -26.39 -5.48
C GLY A 394 -1.72 -27.49 -5.32
N VAL A 395 -1.60 -28.39 -4.35
CA VAL A 395 -2.61 -29.42 -4.09
C VAL A 395 -3.78 -28.79 -3.34
N GLN A 396 -5.00 -28.95 -3.85
CA GLN A 396 -6.22 -28.39 -3.23
C GLN A 396 -6.44 -28.89 -1.79
N ALA A 397 -7.14 -28.08 -1.00
CA ALA A 397 -7.63 -28.45 0.32
C ALA A 397 -8.53 -29.69 0.22
N ASN A 398 -8.31 -30.67 1.10
CA ASN A 398 -9.04 -31.94 1.09
C ASN A 398 -10.38 -31.91 1.85
N ASP A 399 -10.81 -30.76 2.35
CA ASP A 399 -12.11 -30.52 2.99
C ASP A 399 -12.53 -29.05 2.82
N ASN A 400 -13.71 -28.68 3.33
CA ASN A 400 -14.37 -27.40 3.10
C ASN A 400 -13.55 -26.21 3.61
N SER A 401 -13.54 -25.14 2.81
CA SER A 401 -12.92 -23.86 3.16
C SER A 401 -13.92 -22.71 3.03
N LEU A 402 -13.88 -21.76 3.97
CA LEU A 402 -14.95 -20.80 4.22
C LEU A 402 -14.41 -19.43 4.68
N ASN A 403 -15.25 -18.40 4.55
CA ASN A 403 -15.04 -17.04 5.10
C ASN A 403 -13.70 -16.39 4.68
N PRO A 404 -13.47 -16.19 3.37
CA PRO A 404 -12.29 -15.47 2.93
C PRO A 404 -12.28 -14.02 3.40
N SER A 405 -11.09 -13.49 3.64
CA SER A 405 -10.78 -12.07 3.78
C SER A 405 -9.53 -11.80 2.96
N ILE A 406 -9.48 -10.71 2.21
CA ILE A 406 -8.41 -10.39 1.25
C ILE A 406 -7.83 -9.00 1.55
N VAL A 407 -6.53 -8.83 1.28
CA VAL A 407 -5.80 -7.55 1.43
C VAL A 407 -5.85 -6.67 0.17
N SER A 408 -5.27 -5.46 0.24
CA SER A 408 -5.23 -4.43 -0.84
C SER A 408 -4.73 -4.96 -2.16
N ASP A 409 -3.54 -5.53 -2.19
CA ASP A 409 -2.89 -6.03 -3.39
C ASP A 409 -3.42 -7.40 -3.85
N GLY A 410 -4.30 -8.04 -3.07
CA GLY A 410 -4.81 -9.38 -3.33
C GLY A 410 -3.81 -10.52 -3.10
N ARG A 411 -2.63 -10.23 -2.52
CA ARG A 411 -1.56 -11.20 -2.22
C ARG A 411 -1.93 -12.13 -1.09
N TYR A 412 -2.55 -11.62 -0.03
CA TYR A 412 -2.96 -12.43 1.10
C TYR A 412 -4.47 -12.68 1.12
N VAL A 413 -4.84 -13.95 1.29
CA VAL A 413 -6.23 -14.33 1.61
C VAL A 413 -6.23 -15.14 2.90
N ALA A 414 -6.88 -14.62 3.94
CA ALA A 414 -7.14 -15.35 5.18
C ALA A 414 -8.47 -16.10 5.09
N PHE A 415 -8.54 -17.31 5.62
CA PHE A 415 -9.74 -18.15 5.55
C PHE A 415 -9.75 -19.23 6.64
N GLY A 416 -10.94 -19.75 6.93
CA GLY A 416 -11.10 -20.97 7.74
C GLY A 416 -11.15 -22.21 6.86
N SER A 417 -10.53 -23.32 7.28
CA SER A 417 -10.60 -24.59 6.56
C SER A 417 -10.64 -25.79 7.50
N ASP A 418 -11.45 -26.78 7.15
CA ASP A 418 -11.51 -28.11 7.78
C ASP A 418 -10.42 -29.06 7.24
N ALA A 419 -9.67 -28.62 6.22
CA ALA A 419 -8.68 -29.43 5.54
C ALA A 419 -7.48 -29.75 6.44
N THR A 420 -6.93 -30.94 6.24
CA THR A 420 -5.80 -31.47 7.01
C THR A 420 -4.47 -31.36 6.25
N ASN A 421 -4.49 -30.91 4.99
CA ASN A 421 -3.36 -31.01 4.05
C ASN A 421 -2.81 -29.66 3.56
N LEU A 422 -3.24 -28.54 4.16
CA LEU A 422 -2.86 -27.20 3.72
C LEU A 422 -1.45 -26.78 4.14
N VAL A 423 -0.95 -27.30 5.26
CA VAL A 423 0.39 -27.02 5.80
C VAL A 423 1.15 -28.31 6.08
N ALA A 424 2.49 -28.22 6.10
CA ALA A 424 3.34 -29.35 6.45
C ALA A 424 3.03 -29.86 7.88
N GLY A 425 3.05 -31.19 8.07
CA GLY A 425 2.65 -31.83 9.34
C GLY A 425 1.14 -31.96 9.55
N GLY A 426 0.34 -31.25 8.75
CA GLY A 426 -1.12 -31.32 8.75
C GLY A 426 -1.79 -30.71 9.99
N THR A 427 -3.10 -30.52 9.86
CA THR A 427 -3.96 -29.89 10.88
C THR A 427 -5.12 -30.79 11.26
N ALA A 428 -5.76 -30.50 12.39
CA ALA A 428 -6.97 -31.15 12.85
C ALA A 428 -8.03 -30.13 13.30
N GLY A 429 -9.31 -30.45 13.06
CA GLY A 429 -10.41 -29.52 13.27
C GLY A 429 -10.34 -28.32 12.33
N ARG A 430 -11.29 -27.38 12.47
CA ARG A 430 -11.27 -26.16 11.67
C ARG A 430 -10.15 -25.24 12.12
N GLN A 431 -9.26 -24.85 11.22
CA GLN A 431 -8.16 -23.93 11.51
C GLN A 431 -8.25 -22.69 10.62
N ILE A 432 -7.55 -21.63 11.00
CA ILE A 432 -7.44 -20.38 10.24
C ILE A 432 -6.10 -20.34 9.54
N PHE A 433 -6.13 -20.08 8.24
CA PHE A 433 -4.96 -20.02 7.38
C PHE A 433 -4.87 -18.66 6.67
N ARG A 434 -3.68 -18.29 6.24
CA ARG A 434 -3.42 -17.23 5.27
C ARG A 434 -2.70 -17.86 4.07
N LYS A 435 -3.29 -17.75 2.88
CA LYS A 435 -2.63 -18.12 1.61
C LYS A 435 -1.90 -16.90 1.07
N GLU A 436 -0.68 -17.12 0.64
CA GLU A 436 0.09 -16.17 -0.16
C GLU A 436 -0.09 -16.54 -1.62
N LEU A 437 -0.67 -15.62 -2.36
CA LEU A 437 -0.97 -15.77 -3.77
C LEU A 437 0.01 -14.94 -4.57
N VAL A 438 0.44 -15.49 -5.68
CA VAL A 438 1.05 -14.70 -6.74
C VAL A 438 0.05 -13.62 -7.17
N VAL A 439 0.46 -12.38 -7.00
CA VAL A 439 -0.10 -11.25 -7.72
C VAL A 439 0.94 -10.92 -8.78
N PRO A 440 0.57 -10.79 -10.07
CA PRO A 440 1.54 -10.35 -11.04
C PRO A 440 2.05 -8.98 -10.59
N TYR A 441 3.37 -8.87 -10.43
CA TYR A 441 4.06 -7.61 -10.20
C TYR A 441 3.98 -6.83 -11.49
N GLU A 442 3.18 -5.77 -11.48
CA GLU A 442 3.00 -4.88 -12.61
C GLU A 442 3.63 -3.53 -12.28
N PHE A 443 4.41 -2.98 -13.21
CA PHE A 443 4.97 -1.63 -13.11
C PHE A 443 4.64 -0.86 -14.38
N TYR A 444 4.10 0.35 -14.24
CA TYR A 444 3.71 1.19 -15.36
C TYR A 444 4.58 2.46 -15.42
N PHE A 445 4.89 2.88 -16.64
CA PHE A 445 5.66 4.08 -16.98
C PHE A 445 4.96 4.81 -18.13
N ALA A 446 4.61 6.08 -17.95
CA ALA A 446 3.87 6.91 -18.90
C ALA A 446 4.76 7.73 -19.85
N GLU A 447 5.97 8.08 -19.41
CA GLU A 447 7.01 8.73 -20.18
C GLU A 447 7.95 7.70 -20.82
N GLY A 448 8.53 8.12 -21.94
CA GLY A 448 9.60 7.45 -22.66
C GLY A 448 9.78 8.09 -24.02
N TYR A 449 11.02 8.20 -24.48
CA TYR A 449 11.32 8.72 -25.81
C TYR A 449 12.65 8.17 -26.34
N THR A 450 12.59 7.52 -27.50
CA THR A 450 13.75 6.86 -28.12
C THR A 450 14.36 7.66 -29.28
N GLY A 451 14.03 8.94 -29.39
CA GLY A 451 14.55 9.79 -30.46
C GLY A 451 15.98 10.25 -30.24
N SER A 452 16.52 10.93 -31.26
CA SER A 452 17.88 11.47 -31.21
C SER A 452 18.10 12.33 -29.95
N GLY A 453 19.19 12.05 -29.23
CA GLY A 453 19.54 12.74 -27.99
C GLY A 453 18.94 12.13 -26.73
N PHE A 454 18.30 10.96 -26.81
CA PHE A 454 17.78 10.25 -25.64
C PHE A 454 18.26 8.81 -25.61
N GLN A 455 18.52 8.32 -24.41
CA GLN A 455 18.77 6.92 -24.13
C GLN A 455 17.93 6.50 -22.92
N GLU A 456 17.05 5.54 -23.14
CA GLU A 456 16.13 4.99 -22.16
C GLU A 456 16.50 3.53 -21.85
N TYR A 457 16.43 3.18 -20.58
CA TYR A 457 16.54 1.81 -20.11
C TYR A 457 15.39 1.46 -19.16
N LEU A 458 15.14 0.17 -19.01
CA LEU A 458 14.37 -0.39 -17.90
C LEU A 458 15.28 -1.29 -17.07
N CYS A 459 15.27 -1.07 -15.77
CA CYS A 459 16.11 -1.77 -14.80
C CYS A 459 15.20 -2.66 -13.96
N LEU A 460 15.36 -3.98 -14.09
CA LEU A 460 14.50 -4.97 -13.45
C LEU A 460 15.31 -5.71 -12.38
N GLY A 461 15.01 -5.47 -11.11
CA GLY A 461 15.66 -6.14 -9.99
C GLY A 461 14.88 -7.37 -9.53
N ASN A 462 15.57 -8.48 -9.30
CA ASN A 462 15.03 -9.72 -8.76
C ASN A 462 15.79 -10.12 -7.48
N PRO A 463 15.26 -9.79 -6.29
CA PRO A 463 15.86 -10.21 -5.02
C PRO A 463 15.61 -11.69 -4.68
N SER A 464 14.90 -12.44 -5.53
CA SER A 464 14.57 -13.83 -5.26
C SER A 464 15.74 -14.75 -5.63
N ASP A 465 15.93 -15.82 -4.86
CA ASP A 465 16.93 -16.88 -5.13
C ASP A 465 16.56 -17.78 -6.34
N THR A 466 15.47 -17.43 -7.05
CA THR A 466 15.00 -18.08 -8.27
C THR A 466 14.87 -17.07 -9.41
N GLY A 467 15.31 -17.44 -10.62
CA GLY A 467 15.14 -16.63 -11.82
C GLY A 467 13.71 -16.63 -12.37
N THR A 468 13.34 -15.57 -13.09
CA THR A 468 12.01 -15.34 -13.70
C THR A 468 12.10 -14.92 -15.16
N PHE A 469 10.92 -14.81 -15.79
CA PHE A 469 10.72 -13.96 -16.96
C PHE A 469 9.74 -12.84 -16.64
N ALA A 470 10.03 -11.64 -17.13
CA ALA A 470 9.12 -10.51 -17.15
C ALA A 470 8.71 -10.19 -18.60
N THR A 471 7.46 -9.78 -18.79
CA THR A 471 6.95 -9.27 -20.07
C THR A 471 6.88 -7.76 -20.01
N ILE A 472 7.51 -7.09 -20.96
CA ILE A 472 7.42 -5.63 -21.15
C ILE A 472 6.51 -5.36 -22.35
N THR A 473 5.41 -4.66 -22.11
CA THR A 473 4.50 -4.16 -23.15
C THR A 473 4.76 -2.67 -23.36
N TYR A 474 5.33 -2.32 -24.52
CA TYR A 474 5.51 -0.95 -24.98
C TYR A 474 4.27 -0.46 -25.70
N MET A 475 3.78 0.73 -25.34
CA MET A 475 2.57 1.36 -25.88
C MET A 475 2.90 2.72 -26.50
N PHE A 476 2.34 2.98 -27.69
CA PHE A 476 2.65 4.14 -28.51
C PHE A 476 1.44 5.09 -28.68
N PRO A 477 1.65 6.36 -29.10
CA PRO A 477 0.56 7.32 -29.29
C PRO A 477 -0.51 6.90 -30.32
N ASP A 478 -0.15 6.06 -31.30
CA ASP A 478 -1.07 5.56 -32.32
C ASP A 478 -1.90 4.33 -31.86
N GLY A 479 -1.72 3.89 -30.62
CA GLY A 479 -2.37 2.71 -30.04
C GLY A 479 -1.75 1.38 -30.46
N SER A 480 -0.65 1.39 -31.24
CA SER A 480 0.11 0.16 -31.48
C SER A 480 0.89 -0.26 -30.23
N ILE A 481 1.24 -1.55 -30.16
CA ILE A 481 2.03 -2.13 -29.06
C ILE A 481 3.21 -2.95 -29.59
N GLN A 482 4.24 -3.11 -28.76
CA GLN A 482 5.31 -4.09 -28.91
C GLN A 482 5.53 -4.82 -27.60
N GLU A 483 5.84 -6.11 -27.64
CA GLU A 483 6.09 -6.91 -26.45
C GLU A 483 7.50 -7.51 -26.48
N GLN A 484 8.16 -7.49 -25.33
CA GLN A 484 9.46 -8.10 -25.10
C GLN A 484 9.42 -8.98 -23.86
N GLU A 485 9.83 -10.24 -23.99
CA GLU A 485 10.10 -11.10 -22.83
C GLU A 485 11.56 -10.91 -22.40
N VAL A 486 11.79 -10.77 -21.11
CA VAL A 486 13.10 -10.50 -20.51
C VAL A 486 13.38 -11.52 -19.41
N GLU A 487 14.52 -12.20 -19.52
CA GLU A 487 15.01 -13.12 -18.49
C GLU A 487 15.63 -12.33 -17.32
N LEU A 488 15.28 -12.74 -16.10
CA LEU A 488 15.78 -12.19 -14.85
C LEU A 488 16.44 -13.31 -14.05
N GLY A 489 17.75 -13.22 -13.84
CA GLY A 489 18.48 -14.17 -13.00
C GLY A 489 18.02 -14.13 -11.54
N ALA A 490 18.26 -15.20 -10.80
CA ALA A 490 18.17 -15.20 -9.33
C ALA A 490 19.18 -14.22 -8.73
N ASP A 491 18.84 -13.57 -7.61
CA ASP A 491 19.72 -12.67 -6.86
C ASP A 491 20.46 -11.67 -7.77
N SER A 492 19.75 -11.08 -8.71
CA SER A 492 20.34 -10.31 -9.81
C SER A 492 19.41 -9.19 -10.26
N ARG A 493 19.90 -8.35 -11.16
CA ARG A 493 19.09 -7.49 -12.00
C ARG A 493 19.35 -7.74 -13.48
N THR A 494 18.51 -7.14 -14.32
CA THR A 494 18.69 -7.05 -15.78
C THR A 494 18.41 -5.62 -16.25
N THR A 495 19.31 -5.06 -17.07
CA THR A 495 19.15 -3.77 -17.73
C THR A 495 18.69 -3.95 -19.18
N VAL A 496 17.54 -3.38 -19.53
CA VAL A 496 16.93 -3.49 -20.86
C VAL A 496 17.13 -2.20 -21.63
N ASN A 497 17.79 -2.26 -22.79
CA ASN A 497 17.95 -1.11 -23.70
C ASN A 497 16.67 -0.90 -24.53
N VAL A 498 15.84 0.06 -24.11
CA VAL A 498 14.55 0.35 -24.75
C VAL A 498 14.75 0.87 -26.18
N ASN A 499 15.68 1.82 -26.39
CA ASN A 499 15.96 2.35 -27.73
C ASN A 499 16.35 1.25 -28.73
N GLY A 500 17.14 0.28 -28.27
CA GLY A 500 17.61 -0.83 -29.11
C GLY A 500 16.49 -1.76 -29.56
N PHE A 501 15.46 -1.95 -28.73
CA PHE A 501 14.33 -2.83 -29.01
C PHE A 501 13.20 -2.11 -29.76
N VAL A 502 12.74 -0.97 -29.23
CA VAL A 502 11.60 -0.21 -29.74
C VAL A 502 11.88 0.46 -31.08
N GLY A 503 13.14 0.81 -31.32
CA GLY A 503 13.59 1.58 -32.47
C GLY A 503 13.55 3.09 -32.24
N ALA A 504 14.22 3.84 -33.12
CA ALA A 504 14.44 5.27 -32.96
C ALA A 504 13.18 6.13 -33.15
N ASP A 505 13.22 7.33 -32.56
CA ASP A 505 12.26 8.43 -32.75
C ASP A 505 10.81 8.05 -32.41
N ARG A 506 10.61 7.36 -31.27
CA ARG A 506 9.27 7.03 -30.76
C ARG A 506 9.05 7.61 -29.37
N GLU A 507 7.88 8.23 -29.18
CA GLU A 507 7.30 8.38 -27.84
C GLU A 507 6.79 7.02 -27.39
N VAL A 508 7.23 6.58 -26.22
CA VAL A 508 6.94 5.23 -25.72
C VAL A 508 6.53 5.30 -24.26
N SER A 509 5.64 4.39 -23.87
CA SER A 509 5.27 4.12 -22.49
C SER A 509 5.39 2.62 -22.29
N ALA A 510 5.58 2.16 -21.05
CA ALA A 510 5.84 0.75 -20.78
C ALA A 510 4.96 0.22 -19.65
N LYS A 511 4.59 -1.04 -19.77
CA LYS A 511 4.09 -1.87 -18.68
C LYS A 511 5.02 -3.07 -18.54
N VAL A 512 5.58 -3.28 -17.36
CA VAL A 512 6.32 -4.51 -17.01
C VAL A 512 5.39 -5.40 -16.21
N GLY A 513 5.31 -6.69 -16.53
CA GLY A 513 4.54 -7.69 -15.79
C GLY A 513 5.39 -8.92 -15.48
N CYS A 514 5.33 -9.41 -14.25
CA CYS A 514 6.02 -10.63 -13.81
C CYS A 514 5.18 -11.42 -12.81
N ASP A 515 5.20 -12.76 -12.88
CA ASP A 515 4.53 -13.63 -11.89
C ASP A 515 5.35 -13.83 -10.59
N MET A 516 6.55 -13.24 -10.50
CA MET A 516 7.37 -13.24 -9.28
C MET A 516 7.74 -11.83 -8.87
N HIS A 517 8.14 -11.68 -7.61
CA HIS A 517 8.54 -10.42 -7.03
C HIS A 517 9.74 -9.83 -7.78
N ILE A 518 9.50 -8.70 -8.42
CA ILE A 518 10.51 -7.86 -9.04
C ILE A 518 10.21 -6.41 -8.69
N VAL A 519 11.19 -5.55 -8.87
CA VAL A 519 11.01 -4.08 -8.90
C VAL A 519 11.51 -3.57 -10.25
N ALA A 520 10.83 -2.58 -10.81
CA ALA A 520 11.21 -1.95 -12.06
C ALA A 520 11.44 -0.45 -11.89
N GLU A 521 12.59 0.02 -12.37
CA GLU A 521 12.98 1.42 -12.48
C GLU A 521 13.26 1.77 -13.95
N ARG A 522 13.19 3.06 -14.28
CA ARG A 522 13.36 3.57 -15.66
C ARG A 522 14.33 4.76 -15.68
N PRO A 523 15.64 4.52 -15.79
CA PRO A 523 16.59 5.59 -15.99
C PRO A 523 16.55 6.05 -17.46
N MET A 524 16.61 7.36 -17.64
CA MET A 524 16.78 8.01 -18.94
C MET A 524 17.92 9.02 -18.87
N TYR A 525 18.72 9.08 -19.94
CA TYR A 525 19.79 10.05 -20.12
C TYR A 525 19.56 10.80 -21.42
N PHE A 526 19.80 12.11 -21.44
CA PHE A 526 19.46 12.92 -22.60
C PHE A 526 20.33 14.15 -22.81
N ASP A 527 20.31 14.62 -24.06
CA ASP A 527 20.62 15.97 -24.52
C ASP A 527 19.36 16.55 -25.17
N TYR A 528 18.53 17.16 -24.34
CA TYR A 528 17.23 17.67 -24.72
C TYR A 528 17.37 18.81 -25.73
N GLN A 529 16.91 18.54 -26.96
CA GLN A 529 16.97 19.46 -28.11
C GLN A 529 18.38 19.96 -28.46
N GLY A 530 19.44 19.25 -28.07
CA GLY A 530 20.82 19.72 -28.26
C GLY A 530 21.18 20.93 -27.39
N LYS A 531 20.46 21.15 -26.29
CA LYS A 531 20.58 22.35 -25.44
C LYS A 531 20.89 22.01 -23.99
N TRP A 532 20.18 21.04 -23.41
CA TRP A 532 20.24 20.75 -21.98
C TRP A 532 20.49 19.27 -21.78
N THR A 533 21.67 18.94 -21.25
CA THR A 533 21.97 17.57 -20.86
C THR A 533 21.38 17.26 -19.50
N GLY A 534 21.05 16.00 -19.27
CA GLY A 534 20.56 15.53 -17.99
C GLY A 534 20.18 14.05 -18.02
N GLY A 535 19.43 13.65 -17.01
CA GLY A 535 18.83 12.34 -16.92
C GLY A 535 17.96 12.25 -15.67
N HIS A 536 17.06 11.29 -15.64
CA HIS A 536 16.14 11.06 -14.54
C HIS A 536 15.88 9.57 -14.39
N ASP A 537 15.35 9.18 -13.24
CA ASP A 537 14.90 7.83 -12.96
C ASP A 537 13.59 7.89 -12.18
N VAL A 538 12.79 6.83 -12.26
CA VAL A 538 11.56 6.65 -11.49
C VAL A 538 11.37 5.17 -11.17
N VAL A 539 10.83 4.89 -9.99
CA VAL A 539 10.20 3.59 -9.72
C VAL A 539 8.84 3.57 -10.43
N GLY A 540 8.53 2.47 -11.13
CA GLY A 540 7.24 2.32 -11.78
C GLY A 540 6.09 2.27 -10.77
N VAL A 541 4.89 2.70 -11.17
CA VAL A 541 3.70 2.58 -10.31
C VAL A 541 3.04 1.22 -10.50
N SER A 542 2.44 0.66 -9.45
CA SER A 542 1.84 -0.68 -9.48
C SER A 542 0.45 -0.75 -10.10
N SER A 543 -0.22 0.40 -10.25
CA SER A 543 -1.59 0.45 -10.75
C SER A 543 -1.93 1.81 -11.38
N PRO A 544 -2.76 1.83 -12.44
CA PRO A 544 -3.40 3.05 -12.94
C PRO A 544 -4.41 3.63 -11.93
N SER A 545 -4.65 4.93 -12.00
CA SER A 545 -5.58 5.68 -11.15
C SER A 545 -6.36 6.71 -11.96
N ASP A 546 -7.53 7.13 -11.47
CA ASP A 546 -8.31 8.22 -12.05
C ASP A 546 -7.82 9.62 -11.59
N THR A 547 -6.95 9.68 -10.58
CA THR A 547 -6.39 10.91 -10.04
C THR A 547 -4.89 10.79 -9.82
N TRP A 548 -4.12 11.84 -10.12
CA TRP A 548 -2.67 11.91 -9.95
C TRP A 548 -2.22 13.28 -9.47
N TYR A 549 -1.34 13.34 -8.47
CA TYR A 549 -0.85 14.58 -7.86
C TYR A 549 0.65 14.79 -8.08
N PHE A 550 1.04 16.07 -8.24
CA PHE A 550 2.41 16.56 -8.38
C PHE A 550 2.55 17.90 -7.65
N ALA A 551 3.55 18.06 -6.78
CA ALA A 551 3.77 19.26 -5.97
C ALA A 551 4.79 20.25 -6.57
N GLU A 552 5.69 19.79 -7.44
CA GLU A 552 6.58 20.66 -8.19
C GLU A 552 6.05 20.99 -9.60
N GLY A 553 6.45 22.16 -10.09
CA GLY A 553 6.18 22.65 -11.43
C GLY A 553 6.66 24.09 -11.58
N TYR A 554 7.18 24.43 -12.76
CA TYR A 554 7.52 25.80 -13.13
C TYR A 554 7.45 25.99 -14.65
N THR A 555 6.60 26.91 -15.09
CA THR A 555 6.38 27.19 -16.53
C THR A 555 7.07 28.46 -17.03
N GLY A 556 7.95 29.04 -16.21
CA GLY A 556 8.67 30.26 -16.57
C GLY A 556 9.83 30.03 -17.55
N SER A 557 10.57 31.12 -17.81
CA SER A 557 11.69 31.08 -18.76
C SER A 557 12.78 30.11 -18.31
N GLY A 558 13.28 29.30 -19.25
CA GLY A 558 14.33 28.32 -18.99
C GLY A 558 13.82 26.95 -18.56
N PHE A 559 12.51 26.70 -18.59
CA PHE A 559 11.89 25.43 -18.21
C PHE A 559 10.87 24.95 -19.25
N ASP A 560 10.99 23.69 -19.64
CA ASP A 560 10.01 22.94 -20.40
C ASP A 560 9.44 21.84 -19.49
N GLU A 561 8.21 22.04 -19.01
CA GLU A 561 7.50 21.07 -18.17
C GLU A 561 6.44 20.34 -18.99
N TRP A 562 6.38 19.02 -18.80
CA TRP A 562 5.45 18.14 -19.50
C TRP A 562 4.71 17.25 -18.50
N VAL A 563 3.55 16.77 -18.92
CA VAL A 563 2.78 15.73 -18.26
C VAL A 563 2.60 14.60 -19.26
N CYS A 564 3.19 13.45 -18.99
CA CYS A 564 3.06 12.25 -19.80
C CYS A 564 1.95 11.38 -19.21
N VAL A 565 1.01 10.93 -20.04
CA VAL A 565 -0.11 10.11 -19.61
C VAL A 565 -0.20 8.85 -20.45
N LEU A 566 -0.20 7.70 -19.78
CA LEU A 566 -0.46 6.38 -20.37
C LEU A 566 -1.89 5.96 -20.01
N ASN A 567 -2.67 5.56 -21.01
CA ASN A 567 -3.95 4.89 -20.83
C ASN A 567 -3.80 3.41 -21.20
N PRO A 568 -3.63 2.51 -20.21
CA PRO A 568 -3.52 1.09 -20.47
C PRO A 568 -4.90 0.41 -20.64
N GLY A 569 -5.99 1.12 -20.40
CA GLY A 569 -7.36 0.58 -20.42
C GLY A 569 -7.98 0.50 -21.81
N ASP A 570 -9.12 -0.19 -21.88
CA ASP A 570 -9.85 -0.48 -23.12
C ASP A 570 -10.75 0.68 -23.61
N ALA A 571 -10.83 1.77 -22.85
CA ALA A 571 -11.66 2.93 -23.14
C ALA A 571 -10.81 4.21 -23.19
N ALA A 572 -11.21 5.17 -24.03
CA ALA A 572 -10.56 6.48 -24.05
C ALA A 572 -10.76 7.21 -22.72
N ALA A 573 -9.72 7.92 -22.28
CA ALA A 573 -9.68 8.67 -21.03
C ALA A 573 -9.74 10.17 -21.34
N ASP A 574 -10.70 10.88 -20.76
CA ASP A 574 -10.78 12.34 -20.82
C ASP A 574 -10.08 12.93 -19.61
N LEU A 575 -9.25 13.96 -19.82
CA LEU A 575 -8.37 14.53 -18.81
C LEU A 575 -8.84 15.93 -18.36
N THR A 576 -8.73 16.19 -17.07
CA THR A 576 -8.88 17.51 -16.44
C THR A 576 -7.62 17.83 -15.65
N PHE A 577 -6.91 18.88 -16.05
CA PHE A 577 -5.72 19.37 -15.36
C PHE A 577 -6.12 20.49 -14.42
N ARG A 578 -5.89 20.32 -13.12
CA ARG A 578 -6.08 21.38 -12.11
C ARG A 578 -4.72 21.83 -11.60
N PHE A 579 -4.25 22.94 -12.14
CA PHE A 579 -2.97 23.52 -11.74
C PHE A 579 -3.15 24.44 -10.54
N GLN A 580 -2.60 24.10 -9.38
CA GLN A 580 -2.56 25.02 -8.24
C GLN A 580 -1.33 25.91 -8.36
N THR A 581 -1.51 27.10 -8.93
CA THR A 581 -0.44 28.08 -9.11
C THR A 581 -0.21 28.89 -7.83
N GLN A 582 1.05 29.15 -7.49
CA GLN A 582 1.40 29.94 -6.31
C GLN A 582 0.89 31.39 -6.46
N GLU A 583 1.02 31.94 -7.66
CA GLU A 583 0.66 33.32 -7.99
C GLU A 583 -0.86 33.53 -8.00
N GLU A 584 -1.61 32.74 -8.78
CA GLU A 584 -3.02 33.04 -9.08
C GLU A 584 -4.03 32.04 -8.47
N GLY A 585 -3.57 30.94 -7.85
CA GLY A 585 -4.46 29.86 -7.39
C GLY A 585 -4.76 28.84 -8.47
N GLU A 586 -5.83 28.06 -8.28
CA GLU A 586 -6.20 26.98 -9.20
C GLU A 586 -6.59 27.48 -10.58
N LYS A 587 -6.04 26.82 -11.61
CA LYS A 587 -6.43 26.94 -13.01
C LYS A 587 -6.82 25.57 -13.55
N THR A 588 -8.06 25.45 -14.00
CA THR A 588 -8.58 24.20 -14.58
C THR A 588 -8.50 24.24 -16.11
N VAL A 589 -7.94 23.20 -16.70
CA VAL A 589 -7.83 23.01 -18.15
C VAL A 589 -8.47 21.66 -18.52
N THR A 590 -9.35 21.64 -19.51
CA THR A 590 -10.12 20.47 -19.96
C THR A 590 -10.09 20.35 -21.47
N GLY A 591 -10.66 19.27 -22.02
CA GLY A 591 -10.77 19.06 -23.48
C GLY A 591 -9.62 18.26 -24.10
N PHE A 592 -8.85 17.57 -23.26
CA PHE A 592 -7.77 16.67 -23.66
C PHE A 592 -8.16 15.23 -23.34
N GLY A 593 -7.58 14.27 -24.04
CA GLY A 593 -7.82 12.86 -23.77
C GLY A 593 -6.77 11.95 -24.36
N VAL A 594 -6.74 10.71 -23.88
CA VAL A 594 -5.81 9.67 -24.28
C VAL A 594 -6.62 8.45 -24.75
N PRO A 595 -6.52 8.04 -26.03
CA PRO A 595 -7.20 6.83 -26.52
C PRO A 595 -6.83 5.58 -25.71
N ALA A 596 -7.68 4.55 -25.81
CA ALA A 596 -7.40 3.24 -25.22
C ALA A 596 -6.04 2.67 -25.70
N HIS A 597 -5.34 1.98 -24.81
CA HIS A 597 -4.02 1.36 -25.06
C HIS A 597 -2.99 2.28 -25.75
N SER A 598 -2.97 3.55 -25.37
CA SER A 598 -2.11 4.55 -25.98
C SER A 598 -1.57 5.54 -24.93
N ARG A 599 -0.74 6.47 -25.38
CA ARG A 599 -0.16 7.50 -24.53
C ARG A 599 -0.17 8.88 -25.18
N ALA A 600 -0.08 9.93 -24.38
CA ALA A 600 0.04 11.32 -24.85
C ALA A 600 0.87 12.19 -23.89
N SER A 601 1.63 13.13 -24.45
CA SER A 601 2.39 14.15 -23.69
C SER A 601 1.72 15.51 -23.83
N PHE A 602 1.61 16.24 -22.73
CA PHE A 602 1.03 17.58 -22.70
C PHE A 602 2.02 18.56 -22.10
N LYS A 603 2.36 19.63 -22.82
CA LYS A 603 3.29 20.64 -22.31
C LYS A 603 2.57 21.57 -21.32
N ALA A 604 2.95 21.54 -20.05
CA ALA A 604 2.33 22.36 -19.02
C ALA A 604 2.46 23.87 -19.31
N ASN A 605 3.58 24.29 -19.92
CA ASN A 605 3.75 25.67 -20.38
C ASN A 605 2.63 26.11 -21.33
N ASP A 606 2.22 25.25 -22.26
CA ASP A 606 1.18 25.57 -23.25
C ASP A 606 -0.22 25.52 -22.61
N LEU A 607 -0.47 24.54 -21.74
CA LEU A 607 -1.72 24.43 -20.97
C LEU A 607 -1.98 25.66 -20.11
N LEU A 608 -0.92 26.28 -19.57
CA LEU A 608 -0.98 27.51 -18.77
C LEU A 608 -0.81 28.80 -19.59
N GLY A 609 -0.91 28.71 -20.92
CA GLY A 609 -0.94 29.87 -21.82
C GLY A 609 0.40 30.60 -21.97
N GLY A 610 1.52 29.92 -21.73
CA GLY A 610 2.88 30.48 -21.86
C GLY A 610 3.26 31.46 -20.76
N MET A 611 2.47 31.53 -19.68
CA MET A 611 2.72 32.39 -18.53
C MET A 611 3.70 31.72 -17.55
N SER A 612 4.46 32.52 -16.82
CA SER A 612 5.40 32.04 -15.81
C SER A 612 4.68 31.79 -14.49
N TYR A 613 4.45 30.53 -14.14
CA TYR A 613 3.90 30.13 -12.84
C TYR A 613 4.83 29.17 -12.13
N GLN A 614 4.87 29.30 -10.80
CA GLN A 614 5.19 28.19 -9.92
C GLN A 614 3.92 27.36 -9.77
N THR A 615 3.94 26.11 -10.26
CA THR A 615 2.74 25.31 -10.39
C THR A 615 2.88 23.94 -9.76
N SER A 616 1.75 23.37 -9.38
CA SER A 616 1.57 21.98 -8.95
C SER A 616 0.32 21.49 -9.68
N LEU A 617 0.09 20.18 -9.75
CA LEU A 617 -0.97 19.62 -10.57
C LEU A 617 -1.74 18.56 -9.80
N ALA A 618 -3.06 18.63 -9.86
CA ALA A 618 -3.94 17.48 -9.72
C ALA A 618 -4.52 17.15 -11.10
N LEU A 619 -4.18 15.99 -11.63
CA LEU A 619 -4.70 15.45 -12.89
C LEU A 619 -5.84 14.50 -12.57
N GLU A 620 -7.03 14.80 -13.07
CA GLU A 620 -8.22 13.94 -13.01
C GLU A 620 -8.46 13.30 -14.39
N SER A 621 -8.97 12.06 -14.41
CA SER A 621 -9.20 11.28 -15.61
C SER A 621 -10.53 10.54 -15.55
N SER A 622 -11.23 10.41 -16.68
CA SER A 622 -12.49 9.64 -16.75
C SER A 622 -12.31 8.13 -16.76
N GLN A 623 -11.08 7.65 -16.95
CA GLN A 623 -10.66 6.25 -16.86
C GLN A 623 -9.34 6.15 -16.08
N PRO A 624 -9.03 5.01 -15.45
CA PRO A 624 -7.72 4.81 -14.84
C PRO A 624 -6.58 4.94 -15.86
N VAL A 625 -5.67 5.88 -15.61
CA VAL A 625 -4.48 6.19 -16.41
C VAL A 625 -3.24 6.17 -15.50
N VAL A 626 -2.05 6.32 -16.07
CA VAL A 626 -0.78 6.49 -15.35
C VAL A 626 -0.17 7.83 -15.78
N ALA A 627 0.41 8.58 -14.85
CA ALA A 627 0.94 9.90 -15.14
C ALA A 627 2.34 10.14 -14.55
N GLU A 628 3.20 10.76 -15.36
CA GLU A 628 4.55 11.20 -14.99
C GLU A 628 4.74 12.67 -15.38
N ARG A 629 5.59 13.38 -14.62
CA ARG A 629 5.90 14.79 -14.88
C ARG A 629 7.39 15.00 -15.15
N PRO A 630 7.83 14.92 -16.41
CA PRO A 630 9.18 15.30 -16.76
C PRO A 630 9.34 16.81 -16.98
N MET A 631 10.52 17.30 -16.64
CA MET A 631 10.89 18.70 -16.74
C MET A 631 12.33 18.82 -17.23
N TYR A 632 12.56 19.75 -18.16
CA TYR A 632 13.88 20.02 -18.74
C TYR A 632 14.19 21.50 -18.57
N PHE A 633 15.42 21.84 -18.16
CA PHE A 633 15.70 23.22 -17.76
C PHE A 633 17.14 23.71 -17.96
N SER A 634 17.25 25.03 -17.97
CA SER A 634 18.45 25.80 -17.68
C SER A 634 18.17 26.69 -16.46
N TYR A 635 18.48 26.15 -15.28
CA TYR A 635 18.22 26.75 -14.00
C TYR A 635 19.16 27.93 -13.70
N SER A 636 18.59 29.12 -13.56
CA SER A 636 19.36 30.30 -13.14
C SER A 636 19.60 30.31 -11.62
N GLY A 637 18.73 29.70 -10.83
CA GLY A 637 18.81 29.70 -9.37
C GLY A 637 18.97 31.05 -8.71
N THR A 638 19.42 31.04 -7.46
CA THR A 638 19.61 32.28 -6.68
C THR A 638 20.92 33.01 -7.00
N GLY A 639 21.87 32.31 -7.64
CA GLY A 639 23.19 32.83 -8.02
C GLY A 639 23.38 33.18 -9.49
N GLY A 640 22.38 32.96 -10.36
CA GLY A 640 22.52 33.17 -11.82
C GLY A 640 23.37 32.10 -12.51
N TRP A 641 23.24 30.84 -12.08
CA TRP A 641 24.13 29.72 -12.38
C TRP A 641 24.08 29.20 -13.83
N ALA A 642 22.88 29.17 -14.43
CA ALA A 642 22.60 28.52 -15.70
C ALA A 642 22.96 27.02 -15.72
N TRP A 643 22.66 26.30 -14.63
CA TRP A 643 22.82 24.84 -14.56
C TRP A 643 21.76 24.17 -15.42
N THR A 644 22.20 23.34 -16.37
CA THR A 644 21.28 22.60 -17.24
C THR A 644 20.97 21.24 -16.64
N GLY A 645 19.77 20.73 -16.86
CA GLY A 645 19.34 19.44 -16.36
C GLY A 645 17.94 19.09 -16.80
N GLY A 646 17.42 18.03 -16.21
CA GLY A 646 16.01 17.68 -16.24
C GLY A 646 15.75 16.56 -15.25
N HIS A 647 14.52 16.45 -14.79
CA HIS A 647 14.08 15.43 -13.86
C HIS A 647 12.67 14.97 -14.18
N CYS A 648 12.27 13.83 -13.62
CA CYS A 648 10.91 13.31 -13.71
C CYS A 648 10.49 12.77 -12.35
N VAL A 649 9.19 12.74 -12.11
CA VAL A 649 8.58 12.03 -10.99
C VAL A 649 7.37 11.23 -11.50
N MET A 650 7.19 10.04 -10.96
CA MET A 650 5.92 9.32 -11.01
C MET A 650 4.92 10.04 -10.11
N GLY A 651 3.73 10.37 -10.61
CA GLY A 651 2.71 10.98 -9.76
C GLY A 651 2.24 10.01 -8.68
N VAL A 652 1.55 10.52 -7.66
CA VAL A 652 0.87 9.68 -6.67
C VAL A 652 -0.65 9.78 -6.78
N PRO A 653 -1.40 8.68 -6.58
CA PRO A 653 -2.86 8.71 -6.69
C PRO A 653 -3.54 9.33 -5.46
N ASP A 654 -2.88 9.27 -4.31
CA ASP A 654 -3.43 9.67 -3.02
C ASP A 654 -2.51 10.67 -2.31
N LEU A 655 -3.13 11.56 -1.53
CA LEU A 655 -2.45 12.52 -0.68
C LEU A 655 -2.23 11.95 0.72
N SER A 656 -1.14 12.32 1.38
CA SER A 656 -0.83 11.92 2.74
C SER A 656 -0.85 13.09 3.72
N THR A 657 -0.93 12.77 5.00
CA THR A 657 -0.77 13.73 6.11
C THR A 657 0.69 13.87 6.55
N GLY A 658 1.62 13.11 5.97
CA GLY A 658 3.04 13.31 6.18
C GLY A 658 3.90 12.76 5.05
N TYR A 659 5.08 13.35 4.88
CA TYR A 659 6.07 12.99 3.86
C TYR A 659 7.50 13.08 4.41
N TYR A 660 8.31 12.08 4.11
CA TYR A 660 9.71 11.97 4.50
C TYR A 660 10.62 12.18 3.29
N PHE A 661 11.75 12.85 3.53
CA PHE A 661 12.83 13.02 2.56
C PHE A 661 14.17 12.71 3.23
N ALA A 662 14.90 11.71 2.72
CA ALA A 662 16.13 11.20 3.32
C ALA A 662 17.41 11.87 2.81
N GLU A 663 17.44 12.28 1.53
CA GLU A 663 18.49 13.13 0.98
C GLU A 663 18.19 14.62 1.24
N GLY A 664 19.25 15.42 1.26
CA GLY A 664 19.22 16.87 1.33
C GLY A 664 20.59 17.44 1.74
N THR A 665 20.88 18.67 1.35
CA THR A 665 22.12 19.38 1.68
C THR A 665 21.98 20.89 1.53
N THR A 666 22.61 21.64 2.43
CA THR A 666 22.70 23.12 2.38
C THR A 666 24.10 23.63 1.99
N ARG A 667 24.88 22.81 1.29
CA ARG A 667 26.18 23.21 0.73
C ARG A 667 25.98 24.18 -0.43
N LEU A 668 26.35 25.44 -0.23
CA LEU A 668 26.25 26.51 -1.23
C LEU A 668 27.64 26.93 -1.72
N GLY A 669 27.81 27.10 -3.03
CA GLY A 669 29.05 27.61 -3.61
C GLY A 669 29.07 27.64 -5.13
N ALA A 670 29.84 28.58 -5.70
CA ALA A 670 30.01 28.71 -7.16
C ALA A 670 30.88 27.60 -7.79
N GLN A 671 31.66 26.91 -6.96
CA GLN A 671 32.53 25.80 -7.35
C GLN A 671 31.99 24.46 -6.85
N GLU A 672 31.10 24.43 -5.86
CA GLU A 672 30.44 23.24 -5.30
C GLU A 672 29.14 23.73 -4.65
N GLY A 673 27.97 23.34 -5.16
CA GLY A 673 26.74 23.88 -4.64
C GLY A 673 25.48 23.13 -5.05
N PHE A 674 24.54 23.06 -4.10
CA PHE A 674 23.19 22.55 -4.25
C PHE A 674 22.19 23.65 -3.90
N GLU A 675 21.12 23.77 -4.66
CA GLU A 675 19.93 24.53 -4.29
C GLU A 675 18.77 23.55 -4.10
N GLU A 676 18.56 23.16 -2.85
CA GLU A 676 17.45 22.32 -2.39
C GLU A 676 16.23 23.17 -2.05
N TRP A 677 15.08 22.69 -2.52
CA TRP A 677 13.78 23.28 -2.23
C TRP A 677 12.81 22.21 -1.75
N LEU A 678 11.83 22.64 -0.96
CA LEU A 678 10.64 21.87 -0.64
C LEU A 678 9.44 22.52 -1.31
N THR A 679 8.68 21.72 -2.04
CA THR A 679 7.48 22.16 -2.71
C THR A 679 6.29 21.44 -2.12
N MET A 680 5.25 22.18 -1.75
CA MET A 680 4.11 21.68 -0.98
C MET A 680 2.81 22.09 -1.67
N GLN A 681 2.03 21.12 -2.11
CA GLN A 681 0.74 21.31 -2.77
C GLN A 681 -0.39 21.21 -1.75
N ASN A 682 -1.32 22.17 -1.80
CA ASN A 682 -2.61 22.08 -1.14
C ASN A 682 -3.73 22.13 -2.20
N PRO A 683 -4.24 20.98 -2.64
CA PRO A 683 -5.38 20.94 -3.56
C PRO A 683 -6.73 21.12 -2.83
N GLY A 684 -6.71 21.19 -1.50
CA GLY A 684 -7.89 21.32 -0.66
C GLY A 684 -8.50 22.72 -0.68
N PRO A 685 -9.76 22.84 -0.23
CA PRO A 685 -10.51 24.10 -0.21
C PRO A 685 -10.14 25.02 0.97
N ASP A 686 -9.37 24.53 1.94
CA ASP A 686 -8.99 25.25 3.16
C ASP A 686 -7.47 25.42 3.24
N GLU A 687 -7.00 26.49 3.89
CA GLU A 687 -5.57 26.68 4.20
C GLU A 687 -5.10 25.58 5.17
N ILE A 688 -3.90 25.06 4.93
CA ILE A 688 -3.27 24.06 5.77
C ILE A 688 -1.98 24.60 6.40
N THR A 689 -1.63 24.06 7.56
CA THR A 689 -0.32 24.27 8.19
C THR A 689 0.48 22.98 8.09
N ILE A 690 1.66 23.07 7.49
CA ILE A 690 2.62 21.97 7.39
C ILE A 690 3.74 22.21 8.40
N GLU A 691 3.91 21.30 9.34
CA GLU A 691 5.03 21.26 10.28
C GLU A 691 6.19 20.49 9.63
N ALA A 692 7.38 21.09 9.63
CA ALA A 692 8.61 20.48 9.14
C ALA A 692 9.57 20.17 10.28
N PHE A 693 10.07 18.95 10.32
CA PHE A 693 11.07 18.46 11.26
C PHE A 693 12.32 18.05 10.51
N TYR A 694 13.30 18.96 10.49
CA TYR A 694 14.61 18.73 9.86
C TYR A 694 15.53 17.96 10.81
N MET A 695 16.22 16.95 10.30
CA MET A 695 17.27 16.20 10.99
C MET A 695 18.58 16.36 10.22
N LEU A 696 19.59 16.94 10.89
CA LEU A 696 20.87 17.31 10.28
C LEU A 696 21.91 16.21 10.47
N GLY A 697 22.92 16.16 9.58
CA GLY A 697 24.04 15.21 9.67
C GLY A 697 24.86 15.30 10.97
N THR A 698 24.76 16.41 11.70
CA THR A 698 25.37 16.60 13.03
C THR A 698 24.57 15.96 14.17
N GLY A 699 23.35 15.50 13.91
CA GLY A 699 22.38 15.04 14.91
C GLY A 699 21.53 16.16 15.53
N GLU A 700 21.70 17.42 15.11
CA GLU A 700 20.81 18.53 15.49
C GLU A 700 19.48 18.44 14.72
N THR A 701 18.39 18.89 15.35
CA THR A 701 17.05 18.92 14.75
C THR A 701 16.45 20.32 14.76
N VAL A 702 15.78 20.73 13.67
CA VAL A 702 15.14 22.05 13.53
C VAL A 702 13.66 21.88 13.19
N LYS A 703 12.79 22.67 13.85
CA LYS A 703 11.34 22.69 13.57
C LYS A 703 10.92 23.97 12.88
N LYS A 704 10.06 23.87 11.87
CA LYS A 704 9.45 25.00 11.15
C LYS A 704 7.97 24.72 10.87
N GLU A 705 7.24 25.78 10.56
CA GLU A 705 5.84 25.72 10.17
C GLU A 705 5.63 26.54 8.89
N TYR A 706 4.87 25.99 7.95
CA TYR A 706 4.57 26.61 6.67
C TYR A 706 3.07 26.65 6.45
N LEU A 707 2.54 27.83 6.14
CA LEU A 707 1.16 27.99 5.72
C LEU A 707 1.07 27.77 4.20
N VAL A 708 0.16 26.90 3.78
CA VAL A 708 -0.15 26.67 2.36
C VAL A 708 -1.63 26.99 2.13
N PRO A 709 -1.94 28.12 1.46
CA PRO A 709 -3.32 28.51 1.21
C PRO A 709 -4.09 27.45 0.41
N ALA A 710 -5.41 27.50 0.51
CA ALA A 710 -6.32 26.67 -0.27
C ALA A 710 -6.05 26.77 -1.79
N ALA A 711 -6.12 25.62 -2.48
CA ALA A 711 -5.96 25.52 -3.94
C ALA A 711 -4.69 26.20 -4.48
N LYS A 712 -3.60 26.15 -3.69
CA LYS A 712 -2.30 26.75 -3.99
C LYS A 712 -1.18 25.78 -3.63
N ARG A 713 0.03 26.13 -4.06
CA ARG A 713 1.28 25.56 -3.56
C ARG A 713 2.13 26.57 -2.84
N SER A 714 3.11 26.06 -2.10
CA SER A 714 4.19 26.84 -1.49
C SER A 714 5.55 26.22 -1.82
N THR A 715 6.58 27.05 -1.89
CA THR A 715 7.96 26.62 -2.14
C THR A 715 8.87 27.23 -1.07
N VAL A 716 9.71 26.42 -0.46
CA VAL A 716 10.63 26.80 0.62
C VAL A 716 12.06 26.46 0.21
N ARG A 717 13.00 27.38 0.45
CA ARG A 717 14.43 27.13 0.21
C ARG A 717 15.07 26.59 1.49
N VAL A 718 15.53 25.34 1.47
CA VAL A 718 16.02 24.67 2.69
C VAL A 718 17.24 25.38 3.31
N ALA A 719 18.12 25.94 2.47
CA ALA A 719 19.27 26.72 2.93
C ALA A 719 18.93 28.03 3.68
N GLN A 720 17.66 28.46 3.69
CA GLN A 720 17.18 29.58 4.51
C GLN A 720 16.56 29.10 5.83
N GLU A 721 16.30 27.80 5.96
CA GLU A 721 15.58 27.22 7.08
C GLU A 721 16.50 26.61 8.13
N VAL A 722 17.62 26.03 7.70
CA VAL A 722 18.62 25.37 8.54
C VAL A 722 20.03 25.93 8.24
N PRO A 723 21.03 25.70 9.12
CA PRO A 723 22.40 26.15 8.89
C PRO A 723 22.97 25.66 7.55
N LEU A 724 23.91 26.43 6.98
CA LEU A 724 24.64 26.05 5.77
C LEU A 724 25.64 24.92 6.02
N ASP A 725 26.07 24.28 4.93
CA ASP A 725 27.07 23.20 4.95
C ASP A 725 26.66 22.01 5.83
N GLN A 726 25.38 21.62 5.73
CA GLN A 726 24.81 20.48 6.43
C GLN A 726 24.29 19.46 5.43
N ASP A 727 24.35 18.17 5.78
CA ASP A 727 23.40 17.21 5.25
C ASP A 727 22.07 17.39 5.95
N VAL A 728 20.97 17.26 5.20
CA VAL A 728 19.62 17.53 5.69
C VAL A 728 18.71 16.38 5.29
N SER A 729 17.84 15.99 6.20
CA SER A 729 16.64 15.19 5.90
C SER A 729 15.47 15.89 6.56
N VAL A 730 14.25 15.65 6.11
CA VAL A 730 13.07 16.33 6.66
C VAL A 730 11.88 15.39 6.71
N PHE A 731 11.08 15.52 7.76
CA PHE A 731 9.72 15.00 7.82
C PHE A 731 8.75 16.17 7.83
N LEU A 732 7.81 16.17 6.88
CA LEU A 732 6.72 17.13 6.78
C LEU A 732 5.44 16.48 7.27
N SER A 733 4.62 17.21 8.04
CA SER A 733 3.32 16.71 8.51
C SER A 733 2.26 17.79 8.57
N SER A 734 0.99 17.41 8.38
CA SER A 734 -0.15 18.31 8.43
C SER A 734 -1.38 17.57 8.95
N ALA A 735 -2.32 18.27 9.59
CA ALA A 735 -3.59 17.69 10.00
C ALA A 735 -4.51 17.34 8.80
N SER A 736 -4.28 17.98 7.66
CA SER A 736 -5.01 17.76 6.41
C SER A 736 -4.08 17.18 5.34
N PRO A 737 -4.57 16.29 4.45
CA PRO A 737 -3.76 15.72 3.38
C PRO A 737 -3.19 16.78 2.43
N PHE A 738 -1.97 16.57 1.96
CA PHE A 738 -1.22 17.42 1.05
C PHE A 738 -0.31 16.55 0.18
N LEU A 739 0.51 17.15 -0.70
CA LEU A 739 1.63 16.48 -1.35
C LEU A 739 2.89 17.31 -1.19
N ALA A 740 4.04 16.65 -1.06
CA ALA A 740 5.33 17.32 -1.11
C ALA A 740 6.31 16.66 -2.08
N GLU A 741 7.10 17.50 -2.74
CA GLU A 741 8.22 17.13 -3.60
C GLU A 741 9.48 17.91 -3.19
N ARG A 742 10.66 17.30 -3.34
CA ARG A 742 11.96 17.93 -3.08
C ARG A 742 12.78 18.02 -4.38
N PRO A 743 12.73 19.15 -5.09
CA PRO A 743 13.68 19.40 -6.16
C PRO A 743 15.00 19.94 -5.67
N MET A 744 16.08 19.46 -6.29
CA MET A 744 17.44 19.94 -6.11
C MET A 744 18.07 20.28 -7.44
N TYR A 745 18.82 21.37 -7.47
CA TYR A 745 19.61 21.81 -8.62
C TYR A 745 21.05 21.96 -8.18
N PHE A 746 22.01 21.51 -8.98
CA PHE A 746 23.39 21.39 -8.50
C PHE A 746 24.47 21.61 -9.55
N ASN A 747 25.65 21.92 -9.03
CA ASN A 747 26.95 21.71 -9.66
C ASN A 747 27.76 20.74 -8.79
N TYR A 748 27.66 19.46 -9.14
CA TYR A 748 28.18 18.34 -8.38
C TYR A 748 29.70 18.20 -8.56
N GLN A 749 30.43 18.29 -7.45
CA GLN A 749 31.87 18.05 -7.43
C GLN A 749 32.21 16.60 -7.13
N GLY A 750 31.44 15.93 -6.27
CA GLY A 750 31.64 14.52 -5.94
C GLY A 750 33.04 14.18 -5.43
N MET A 751 33.43 12.92 -5.61
CA MET A 751 34.73 12.43 -5.15
C MET A 751 35.90 12.91 -6.03
N GLY A 752 35.61 13.44 -7.22
CA GLY A 752 36.61 13.79 -8.25
C GLY A 752 36.70 15.27 -8.62
N ALA A 753 35.96 16.17 -7.97
CA ALA A 753 35.81 17.58 -8.36
C ALA A 753 35.33 17.75 -9.82
N TRP A 754 34.25 17.05 -10.15
CA TRP A 754 33.80 16.80 -11.52
C TRP A 754 33.19 18.00 -12.24
N GLY A 755 32.38 18.81 -11.54
CA GLY A 755 31.66 19.92 -12.17
C GLY A 755 30.43 19.50 -12.97
N TRP A 756 29.77 18.41 -12.61
CA TRP A 756 28.57 17.93 -13.31
C TRP A 756 27.36 18.75 -12.89
N THR A 757 26.74 19.45 -13.83
CA THR A 757 25.52 20.21 -13.56
C THR A 757 24.29 19.34 -13.79
N GLY A 758 23.23 19.61 -13.03
CA GLY A 758 21.96 18.89 -13.17
C GLY A 758 20.92 19.36 -12.18
N GLY A 759 19.86 18.58 -12.07
CA GLY A 759 18.89 18.65 -11.00
C GLY A 759 18.00 17.43 -11.03
N HIS A 760 17.45 17.07 -9.88
CA HIS A 760 16.55 15.93 -9.70
C HIS A 760 15.41 16.32 -8.77
N CYS A 761 14.36 15.50 -8.72
CA CYS A 761 13.24 15.69 -7.82
C CYS A 761 12.71 14.33 -7.39
N VAL A 762 12.16 14.25 -6.18
CA VAL A 762 11.41 13.10 -5.68
C VAL A 762 10.11 13.57 -5.02
N ILE A 763 9.08 12.74 -5.12
CA ILE A 763 7.94 12.79 -4.18
C ILE A 763 8.40 12.13 -2.89
N GLY A 764 8.08 12.73 -1.73
CA GLY A 764 8.48 12.16 -0.45
C GLY A 764 7.83 10.81 -0.17
N ALA A 765 8.46 9.98 0.66
CA ALA A 765 7.83 8.76 1.17
C ALA A 765 6.69 9.13 2.13
N ASP A 766 5.51 8.55 1.98
CA ASP A 766 4.36 8.80 2.88
C ASP A 766 4.40 7.94 4.16
N GLU A 767 5.26 6.93 4.20
CA GLU A 767 5.52 6.11 5.37
C GLU A 767 7.01 5.72 5.52
N SER A 768 7.36 5.26 6.72
CA SER A 768 8.67 4.65 7.00
C SER A 768 8.55 3.13 6.97
N ALA A 769 9.53 2.42 6.42
CA ALA A 769 9.52 0.96 6.29
C ALA A 769 10.82 0.31 6.75
N GLN A 770 10.77 -1.00 6.97
CA GLN A 770 11.94 -1.81 7.35
C GLN A 770 12.68 -2.43 6.16
N ASP A 771 12.13 -2.29 4.95
CA ASP A 771 12.57 -2.95 3.73
C ASP A 771 12.35 -1.97 2.57
N TRP A 772 13.40 -1.72 1.80
CA TRP A 772 13.44 -0.77 0.69
C TRP A 772 14.28 -1.35 -0.45
N PHE A 773 13.77 -1.29 -1.67
CA PHE A 773 14.43 -1.87 -2.83
C PHE A 773 14.62 -0.84 -3.95
N PHE A 774 15.79 -0.88 -4.60
CA PHE A 774 16.17 -0.07 -5.75
C PHE A 774 16.58 -0.98 -6.91
N ALA A 775 15.90 -0.90 -8.05
CA ALA A 775 16.13 -1.79 -9.19
C ALA A 775 17.27 -1.31 -10.12
N GLU A 776 17.58 -0.03 -10.10
CA GLU A 776 18.67 0.62 -10.82
C GLU A 776 19.87 0.89 -9.91
N GLY A 777 21.02 1.12 -10.53
CA GLY A 777 22.29 1.33 -9.84
C GLY A 777 23.47 1.03 -10.75
N TYR A 778 24.45 1.94 -10.75
CA TYR A 778 25.64 1.83 -11.58
C TYR A 778 26.82 2.59 -10.96
N THR A 779 27.90 1.85 -10.68
CA THR A 779 29.13 2.35 -10.04
C THR A 779 30.30 2.44 -11.00
N GLY A 780 30.03 2.39 -12.30
CA GLY A 780 31.05 2.43 -13.34
C GLY A 780 31.59 3.83 -13.61
N THR A 781 32.61 3.88 -14.46
CA THR A 781 33.26 5.13 -14.88
C THR A 781 32.23 6.18 -15.33
N GLY A 782 32.29 7.36 -14.70
CA GLY A 782 31.39 8.48 -15.00
C GLY A 782 30.12 8.52 -14.17
N PHE A 783 29.99 7.70 -13.12
CA PHE A 783 28.83 7.67 -12.22
C PHE A 783 29.27 7.64 -10.75
N GLU A 784 28.55 8.37 -9.91
CA GLU A 784 28.66 8.32 -8.45
C GLU A 784 27.26 8.13 -7.86
N GLU A 785 27.05 6.98 -7.23
CA GLU A 785 25.79 6.58 -6.61
C GLU A 785 25.91 6.63 -5.08
N TRP A 786 24.84 7.07 -4.44
CA TRP A 786 24.74 7.17 -3.00
C TRP A 786 23.43 6.56 -2.51
N LEU A 787 23.42 6.07 -1.27
CA LEU A 787 22.19 5.79 -0.53
C LEU A 787 22.08 6.77 0.63
N CYS A 788 20.98 7.49 0.70
CA CYS A 788 20.63 8.42 1.75
C CYS A 788 19.58 7.80 2.64
N ILE A 789 19.87 7.66 3.93
CA ILE A 789 19.00 6.98 4.89
C ILE A 789 18.63 7.92 6.01
N GLN A 790 17.33 8.06 6.28
CA GLN A 790 16.79 8.76 7.43
C GLN A 790 16.28 7.76 8.47
N ASN A 791 16.71 7.94 9.72
CA ASN A 791 16.18 7.23 10.87
C ASN A 791 15.32 8.20 11.70
N PRO A 792 13.99 8.22 11.50
CA PRO A 792 13.09 9.05 12.29
C PRO A 792 12.85 8.48 13.70
N GLY A 793 13.36 7.27 13.99
CA GLY A 793 13.16 6.57 15.24
C GLY A 793 14.01 7.15 16.39
N ALA A 794 13.52 6.94 17.62
CA ALA A 794 14.21 7.34 18.84
C ALA A 794 15.33 6.38 19.30
N ALA A 795 15.57 5.30 18.54
CA ALA A 795 16.64 4.34 18.76
C ALA A 795 17.57 4.27 17.53
N ASP A 796 18.76 3.73 17.69
CA ASP A 796 19.69 3.52 16.57
C ASP A 796 19.19 2.38 15.66
N ALA A 797 19.24 2.59 14.35
CA ALA A 797 18.87 1.60 13.34
C ALA A 797 20.10 0.79 12.92
N ALA A 798 19.96 -0.53 12.95
CA ALA A 798 20.91 -1.45 12.33
C ALA A 798 20.37 -1.84 10.96
N ILE A 799 21.13 -1.55 9.91
CA ILE A 799 20.72 -1.84 8.54
C ILE A 799 21.67 -2.80 7.85
N THR A 800 21.11 -3.59 6.94
CA THR A 800 21.86 -4.43 6.01
C THR A 800 21.53 -3.98 4.59
N VAL A 801 22.56 -3.64 3.81
CA VAL A 801 22.45 -3.38 2.38
C VAL A 801 22.96 -4.60 1.62
N THR A 802 22.11 -5.17 0.79
CA THR A 802 22.44 -6.26 -0.12
C THR A 802 22.41 -5.74 -1.55
N TYR A 803 23.57 -5.71 -2.20
CA TYR A 803 23.68 -5.35 -3.61
C TYR A 803 23.65 -6.61 -4.48
N TYR A 804 22.83 -6.61 -5.52
CA TYR A 804 22.71 -7.70 -6.49
C TYR A 804 23.33 -7.29 -7.82
N PRO A 805 24.55 -7.77 -8.15
CA PRO A 805 25.19 -7.43 -9.41
C PRO A 805 24.47 -8.04 -10.60
N GLU A 806 24.37 -7.27 -11.69
CA GLU A 806 23.88 -7.77 -12.97
C GLU A 806 24.75 -8.94 -13.48
N GLY A 807 24.10 -9.97 -14.03
CA GLY A 807 24.76 -11.18 -14.52
C GLY A 807 24.92 -12.29 -13.48
N GLY A 808 24.27 -12.17 -12.30
CA GLY A 808 24.15 -13.26 -11.32
C GLY A 808 25.43 -13.55 -10.53
N ALA A 809 26.30 -12.56 -10.34
CA ALA A 809 27.38 -12.68 -9.38
C ALA A 809 26.81 -12.75 -7.94
N ALA A 810 27.57 -13.32 -7.00
CA ALA A 810 27.11 -13.44 -5.63
C ALA A 810 26.77 -12.05 -5.02
N PRO A 811 25.65 -11.93 -4.29
CA PRO A 811 25.28 -10.67 -3.64
C PRO A 811 26.36 -10.13 -2.72
N ILE A 812 26.47 -8.80 -2.67
CA ILE A 812 27.43 -8.08 -1.84
C ILE A 812 26.68 -7.51 -0.64
N VAL A 813 26.96 -8.04 0.55
CA VAL A 813 26.26 -7.65 1.79
C VAL A 813 27.13 -6.72 2.64
N ARG A 814 26.53 -5.65 3.17
CA ARG A 814 27.16 -4.64 4.03
C ARG A 814 26.23 -4.27 5.18
N GLU A 815 26.81 -4.05 6.36
CA GLU A 815 26.07 -3.65 7.56
C GLU A 815 26.45 -2.23 7.96
N HIS A 816 25.46 -1.42 8.33
CA HIS A 816 25.66 -0.05 8.80
C HIS A 816 24.84 0.25 10.06
N GLN A 817 25.20 1.31 10.78
CA GLN A 817 24.48 1.80 11.95
C GLN A 817 24.11 3.26 11.76
N ILE A 818 22.86 3.60 12.04
CA ILE A 818 22.32 4.95 11.86
C ILE A 818 21.78 5.41 13.20
N ALA A 819 22.29 6.51 13.72
CA ALA A 819 21.86 7.01 15.03
C ALA A 819 20.37 7.40 15.04
N ALA A 820 19.75 7.37 16.22
CA ALA A 820 18.39 7.88 16.42
C ALA A 820 18.21 9.33 15.93
N ASN A 821 17.04 9.65 15.36
CA ASN A 821 16.66 10.99 14.86
C ASN A 821 17.75 11.65 13.98
N SER A 822 18.35 10.87 13.09
CA SER A 822 19.48 11.31 12.28
C SER A 822 19.37 10.82 10.85
N ARG A 823 20.29 11.29 10.01
CA ARG A 823 20.49 10.77 8.66
C ARG A 823 21.91 10.27 8.44
N PHE A 824 22.06 9.40 7.45
CA PHE A 824 23.33 8.81 7.06
C PHE A 824 23.41 8.69 5.53
N THR A 825 24.62 8.77 4.97
CA THR A 825 24.85 8.61 3.52
C THR A 825 25.93 7.56 3.28
N ILE A 826 25.65 6.63 2.36
CA ILE A 826 26.59 5.56 1.94
C ILE A 826 27.10 5.87 0.53
N PRO A 827 28.43 5.97 0.31
CA PRO A 827 29.03 6.00 -1.04
C PRO A 827 29.00 4.61 -1.68
N VAL A 828 28.06 4.35 -2.58
CA VAL A 828 27.85 3.00 -3.14
C VAL A 828 29.04 2.53 -3.97
N ASN A 829 29.71 3.43 -4.70
CA ASN A 829 30.95 3.13 -5.43
C ASN A 829 32.09 2.59 -4.54
N VAL A 830 32.03 2.86 -3.23
CA VAL A 830 32.98 2.33 -2.24
C VAL A 830 32.40 1.12 -1.52
N ASP A 831 31.12 1.17 -1.16
CA ASP A 831 30.48 0.14 -0.34
C ASP A 831 30.24 -1.17 -1.11
N ALA A 832 29.64 -1.07 -2.30
CA ALA A 832 29.44 -2.19 -3.22
C ALA A 832 30.73 -2.54 -3.97
N GLY A 833 31.47 -1.51 -4.41
CA GLY A 833 32.64 -1.62 -5.28
C GLY A 833 32.45 -0.83 -6.58
N ALA A 834 33.50 -0.74 -7.39
CA ALA A 834 33.49 0.02 -8.64
C ALA A 834 33.17 -0.85 -9.87
N ASP A 835 32.69 -0.21 -10.94
CA ASP A 835 32.42 -0.83 -12.24
C ASP A 835 31.36 -1.96 -12.20
N LEU A 836 30.30 -1.76 -11.42
CA LEU A 836 29.17 -2.70 -11.31
C LEU A 836 27.85 -2.04 -11.73
N ALA A 837 27.04 -2.77 -12.47
CA ALA A 837 25.59 -2.56 -12.56
C ALA A 837 24.93 -3.36 -11.43
N ILE A 838 24.21 -2.68 -10.53
CA ILE A 838 23.69 -3.27 -9.29
C ILE A 838 22.25 -2.81 -9.02
N SER A 839 21.51 -3.63 -8.29
CA SER A 839 20.28 -3.25 -7.58
C SER A 839 20.56 -3.38 -6.10
N ALA A 840 19.82 -2.69 -5.24
CA ALA A 840 20.07 -2.66 -3.81
C ALA A 840 18.80 -2.97 -3.01
N ASP A 841 18.92 -3.83 -2.01
CA ASP A 841 17.93 -4.08 -0.98
C ASP A 841 18.49 -3.58 0.36
N VAL A 842 17.72 -2.73 1.05
CA VAL A 842 18.05 -2.15 2.34
C VAL A 842 17.06 -2.63 3.38
N THR A 843 17.50 -3.54 4.25
CA THR A 843 16.70 -4.04 5.37
C THR A 843 17.13 -3.41 6.69
N SER A 844 16.20 -3.24 7.61
CA SER A 844 16.42 -2.55 8.89
C SER A 844 15.67 -3.20 10.05
N ASN A 845 16.29 -3.20 11.23
CA ASN A 845 15.67 -3.67 12.46
C ASN A 845 14.53 -2.76 12.99
N GLN A 846 14.35 -1.58 12.40
CA GLN A 846 13.25 -0.64 12.68
C GLN A 846 12.94 0.23 11.46
N PRO A 847 11.77 0.91 11.41
CA PRO A 847 11.40 1.72 10.26
C PRO A 847 12.39 2.87 9.97
N ILE A 848 12.79 2.99 8.71
CA ILE A 848 13.68 4.01 8.14
C ILE A 848 13.09 4.51 6.81
N ILE A 849 13.75 5.49 6.18
CA ILE A 849 13.46 5.96 4.82
C ILE A 849 14.75 5.92 4.01
N CYS A 850 14.67 5.48 2.75
CA CYS A 850 15.81 5.36 1.85
C CYS A 850 15.57 6.10 0.53
N GLU A 851 16.54 6.89 0.12
CA GLU A 851 16.64 7.54 -1.20
C GLU A 851 17.96 7.17 -1.87
N ARG A 852 17.99 7.18 -3.21
CA ARG A 852 19.18 6.82 -4.00
C ARG A 852 19.48 7.91 -5.05
N PRO A 853 20.24 8.95 -4.66
CA PRO A 853 20.72 9.91 -5.61
C PRO A 853 21.94 9.38 -6.37
N MET A 854 21.96 9.65 -7.67
CA MET A 854 23.06 9.30 -8.57
C MET A 854 23.44 10.51 -9.41
N TYR A 855 24.73 10.76 -9.55
CA TYR A 855 25.30 11.85 -10.33
C TYR A 855 26.20 11.27 -11.42
N PHE A 856 26.14 11.82 -12.62
CA PHE A 856 26.81 11.20 -13.76
C PHE A 856 27.30 12.16 -14.85
N ASN A 857 28.22 11.64 -15.67
CA ASN A 857 28.55 12.10 -17.00
C ASN A 857 28.37 10.96 -18.01
N TYR A 858 27.12 10.77 -18.44
CA TYR A 858 26.72 9.69 -19.31
C TYR A 858 27.42 9.81 -20.67
N GLY A 859 28.06 8.72 -21.11
CA GLY A 859 28.83 8.67 -22.37
C GLY A 859 30.00 9.67 -22.44
N GLY A 860 30.40 10.27 -21.31
CA GLY A 860 31.41 11.32 -21.26
C GLY A 860 30.96 12.67 -21.83
N ALA A 861 29.67 12.83 -22.14
CA ALA A 861 29.12 14.03 -22.78
C ALA A 861 27.91 14.63 -22.06
N TRP A 862 27.08 13.83 -21.39
CA TRP A 862 25.83 14.30 -20.80
C TRP A 862 25.93 14.29 -19.28
N THR A 863 26.14 15.47 -18.69
CA THR A 863 26.14 15.60 -17.24
C THR A 863 24.73 15.68 -16.70
N GLY A 864 24.51 15.12 -15.52
CA GLY A 864 23.24 15.19 -14.83
C GLY A 864 23.28 14.45 -13.49
N GLY A 865 22.09 14.21 -12.96
CA GLY A 865 21.87 13.37 -11.80
C GLY A 865 20.37 13.17 -11.60
N HIS A 866 20.03 12.08 -10.92
CA HIS A 866 18.65 11.72 -10.60
C HIS A 866 18.58 11.16 -9.19
N ASP A 867 17.38 11.04 -8.65
CA ASP A 867 17.13 10.48 -7.33
C ASP A 867 15.78 9.78 -7.34
N VAL A 868 15.63 8.78 -6.48
CA VAL A 868 14.40 8.02 -6.28
C VAL A 868 14.25 7.68 -4.81
N VAL A 869 13.02 7.74 -4.30
CA VAL A 869 12.64 7.05 -3.07
C VAL A 869 12.52 5.56 -3.38
N GLY A 870 13.05 4.70 -2.52
CA GLY A 870 13.03 3.25 -2.75
C GLY A 870 11.62 2.66 -2.75
N TYR A 871 11.46 1.51 -3.40
CA TYR A 871 10.21 0.76 -3.38
C TYR A 871 10.05 -0.04 -2.09
N THR A 872 8.86 -0.04 -1.48
CA THR A 872 8.53 -0.87 -0.31
C THR A 872 7.87 -2.21 -0.76
N PRO A 873 8.52 -3.38 -0.61
CA PRO A 873 8.12 -4.61 -1.31
C PRO A 873 7.22 -5.63 -0.58
#